data_AF-A0A232F7I9-F1
#
_entry.id   AF-A0A232F7I9-F1
#
_cell.length_a   1.000
_cell.length_b   1.000
_cell.length_c   1.000
_cell.angle_alpha   90.00
_cell.angle_beta   90.00
_cell.angle_gamma   90.00
#
_symmetry.space_group_name_H-M   'P 1'
#
loop_
_entity.id
_entity.type
_entity.pdbx_description
1 polymer ?
#
loop_
_entity_poly.entity_id
_entity_poly.type
_entity_poly.pdbx_seq_one_letter_code
_entity_poly.pdbx_strand_id
1 'polypeptide(L)'
;MVVAKKFVIRKAFDGEPKSSDLALVEETLQPVKEGEIMVQAEYISVDPYMRPFSVHQAVGSTMIGIQVARVIETKHPKYPVDKRVVAFLGWRTHAVFNPDVSLGYGMIKHKTYSLPNFDDLPASLALGVLGLPGIAAYFGFLEICKPQPFETLVVSSAAGAIGSHVGQIAKILGLRTIGITDSDTKGKWLVDELGFDAAINYKTENVVEALKRAAPDGVDCYFDNVGGEISSAVIGQMRIHGRISVCGSVSCYNSGDILRHEVLPKATALQPALTSLQLKMEGFFVTRWTSVWYEGIEKNLDWIREGKLRYKETITYGFENTFEAFVGMLRVGGESPTVMAAAATCSSSRIRMNAFKRDKKEEEDGGNPFQNLEKTTVLQEARTFNDTPVNPRKCAHILTKILYLLNQGEQLGTTEATEAFFAMTKLFQSRDVVLRRLVYLGIKELSSIAEDVIIVTSSLTKDMTGKEDLYRAAAIRALCTITDGAMLATIERYMKQAIVDRSPAVSSAALVSTVHLKNVSGDVARRWANEAQEALNSDNIMVQYHALGVLYQARKSDKHAVIKLVAKLMRSSLKSPYAACLLIRMACKLLDEVDEGTELLEFIESCIRHKSEMVVYEAAHALINLGRSSTREIASAISVLQLFCGSPKPALRFAAVRTLNKVAMTHPAAVTACNLDLENLITDSNRSIATLAITTLLKTGAESSVDRLMKQIATFVSEISDEFKVVVVQAIRALCQKFPRKHAVLMNFLSAMLRDEGGLEYKAAIADTIIAVMEGNAEAKEAGLAHLCEFIEDCEHTSLAVRILHLLGQEGPTSKQPSRYIRFIYNRVILESASVRAAAVTALAHFAAACPSLLPNILVLLSRCQLDSDDEVRDRATYYCTILQQNADPTILPLVQPPQLSIPSLERALRNYVSSPMEEDFDISQIPPAQTVEEPAQEILSAVKPQHLRLTREESFVEKLSQVPELAAIIRDAPLFKSSSVFELTESETEYNVKCIKHCFADYLILQFDCLNTLADPLLEDVRVSIDTQDVFTVVSEIPCPRLGYNEQGTTYTVLKFPEDVQSTIITLPTTLRFLARDCDPNTGVPDTDQGYADEYMLEDLEITLRDQIRGSAPSNFDFANAWEAASARNYVTHEQIFALGAGVTTLEAAIQSLVLFLGLVPVERSDRVKSGATQHTLLLSGVFRGGKEVLARAKLALTDQVTMQFTVRSEDPEVAELIISSVG
;
A
#
# COMPACT_ATOMS: atom_id res chain seq x y z
N MET A 1 -34.37 29.59 -43.25
CA MET A 1 -34.04 29.35 -41.82
C MET A 1 -33.50 27.93 -41.71
N VAL A 2 -32.39 27.73 -41.01
CA VAL A 2 -31.76 26.40 -40.85
C VAL A 2 -32.46 25.66 -39.71
N VAL A 3 -32.90 24.43 -39.97
CA VAL A 3 -33.49 23.55 -38.95
C VAL A 3 -32.41 22.61 -38.42
N ALA A 4 -32.18 22.65 -37.11
CA ALA A 4 -31.27 21.78 -36.38
C ALA A 4 -32.04 20.62 -35.74
N LYS A 5 -31.50 19.41 -35.82
CA LYS A 5 -31.95 18.30 -34.96
C LYS A 5 -31.06 18.26 -33.72
N LYS A 6 -31.64 18.01 -32.55
CA LYS A 6 -30.89 17.85 -31.29
C LYS A 6 -31.51 16.80 -30.38
N PHE A 7 -30.69 16.12 -29.59
CA PHE A 7 -31.16 15.25 -28.51
C PHE A 7 -31.32 16.06 -27.23
N VAL A 8 -32.50 15.98 -26.64
CA VAL A 8 -32.87 16.68 -25.39
C VAL A 8 -33.15 15.67 -24.29
N ILE A 9 -32.65 15.95 -23.09
CA ILE A 9 -32.89 15.14 -21.91
C ILE A 9 -34.34 15.30 -21.47
N ARG A 10 -35.13 14.22 -21.48
CA ARG A 10 -36.50 14.18 -20.97
C ARG A 10 -36.57 13.71 -19.53
N LYS A 11 -35.68 12.81 -19.15
CA LYS A 11 -35.58 12.25 -17.80
C LYS A 11 -34.10 12.11 -17.44
N ALA A 12 -33.76 12.34 -16.19
CA ALA A 12 -32.45 11.98 -15.68
C ALA A 12 -32.26 10.46 -15.84
N PHE A 13 -31.06 10.05 -16.23
CA PHE A 13 -30.75 8.63 -16.41
C PHE A 13 -30.73 7.92 -15.07
N ASP A 14 -31.51 6.84 -14.96
CA ASP A 14 -31.57 5.94 -13.82
C ASP A 14 -31.18 4.53 -14.25
N GLY A 15 -30.05 4.04 -13.73
CA GLY A 15 -29.39 2.84 -14.23
C GLY A 15 -28.82 3.02 -15.65
N GLU A 16 -28.96 1.98 -16.49
CA GLU A 16 -28.59 2.04 -17.91
C GLU A 16 -29.50 3.03 -18.69
N PRO A 17 -28.95 3.89 -19.57
CA PRO A 17 -29.77 4.82 -20.37
C PRO A 17 -30.83 4.12 -21.22
N LYS A 18 -32.06 4.61 -21.17
CA LYS A 18 -33.20 4.08 -21.94
C LYS A 18 -33.58 5.04 -23.05
N SER A 19 -34.15 4.52 -24.13
CA SER A 19 -34.59 5.35 -25.27
C SER A 19 -35.65 6.38 -24.89
N SER A 20 -36.35 6.18 -23.77
CA SER A 20 -37.31 7.13 -23.20
C SER A 20 -36.68 8.36 -22.54
N ASP A 21 -35.37 8.32 -22.25
CA ASP A 21 -34.71 9.32 -21.43
C ASP A 21 -34.26 10.53 -22.24
N LEU A 22 -34.06 10.34 -23.55
CA LEU A 22 -33.76 11.39 -24.52
C LEU A 22 -34.87 11.50 -25.56
N ALA A 23 -35.04 12.69 -26.13
CA ALA A 23 -35.89 12.90 -27.29
C ALA A 23 -35.16 13.66 -28.38
N LEU A 24 -35.29 13.17 -29.61
CA LEU A 24 -34.88 13.89 -30.81
C LEU A 24 -35.92 14.97 -31.11
N VAL A 25 -35.49 16.23 -31.15
CA VAL A 25 -36.34 17.38 -31.44
C VAL A 25 -35.73 18.25 -32.54
N GLU A 26 -36.59 18.95 -33.28
CA GLU A 26 -36.19 19.94 -34.26
C GLU A 26 -36.25 21.36 -33.69
N GLU A 27 -35.29 22.19 -34.04
CA GLU A 27 -35.16 23.58 -33.60
C GLU A 27 -34.83 24.46 -34.81
N THR A 28 -35.55 25.57 -34.97
CA THR A 28 -35.23 26.57 -36.00
C THR A 28 -34.19 27.55 -35.46
N LEU A 29 -33.02 27.60 -36.09
CA LEU A 29 -31.92 28.47 -35.67
C LEU A 29 -32.12 29.92 -36.11
N GLN A 30 -31.71 30.85 -35.24
CA GLN A 30 -31.70 32.28 -35.52
C GLN A 30 -30.56 32.64 -36.50
N PRO A 31 -30.67 33.75 -37.24
CA PRO A 31 -29.57 34.25 -38.08
C PRO A 31 -28.33 34.61 -37.25
N VAL A 32 -27.14 34.49 -37.86
CA VAL A 32 -25.85 34.77 -37.20
C VAL A 32 -25.72 36.26 -36.86
N LYS A 33 -25.35 36.58 -35.61
CA LYS A 33 -25.05 37.96 -35.15
C LYS A 33 -23.56 38.25 -35.18
N GLU A 34 -23.20 39.52 -34.98
CA GLU A 34 -21.79 39.94 -34.94
C GLU A 34 -21.01 39.15 -33.87
N GLY A 35 -19.86 38.60 -34.25
CA GLY A 35 -19.05 37.75 -33.38
C GLY A 35 -19.52 36.29 -33.23
N GLU A 36 -20.61 35.89 -33.90
CA GLU A 36 -21.10 34.51 -33.90
C GLU A 36 -20.73 33.77 -35.19
N ILE A 37 -20.76 32.44 -35.11
CA ILE A 37 -20.65 31.52 -36.25
C ILE A 37 -21.81 30.52 -36.24
N MET A 38 -22.24 30.10 -37.43
CA MET A 38 -23.09 28.94 -37.63
C MET A 38 -22.25 27.77 -38.12
N VAL A 39 -22.40 26.62 -37.48
CA VAL A 39 -21.68 25.40 -37.84
C VAL A 39 -22.63 24.24 -38.12
N GLN A 40 -22.16 23.33 -38.98
CA GLN A 40 -22.76 22.04 -39.26
C GLN A 40 -21.86 20.94 -38.70
N ALA A 41 -22.39 20.08 -37.85
CA ALA A 41 -21.65 18.94 -37.31
C ALA A 41 -21.30 17.95 -38.44
N GLU A 42 -20.04 17.58 -38.58
CA GLU A 42 -19.58 16.47 -39.44
C GLU A 42 -19.42 15.20 -38.62
N TYR A 43 -18.85 15.32 -37.41
CA TYR A 43 -18.67 14.22 -36.46
C TYR A 43 -19.07 14.64 -35.05
N ILE A 44 -19.62 13.70 -34.28
CA ILE A 44 -20.03 13.89 -32.88
C ILE A 44 -19.49 12.73 -32.04
N SER A 45 -18.92 13.03 -30.87
CA SER A 45 -18.42 12.00 -29.96
C SER A 45 -19.54 11.39 -29.10
N VAL A 46 -19.37 10.11 -28.75
CA VAL A 46 -20.13 9.44 -27.69
C VAL A 46 -19.13 8.89 -26.68
N ASP A 47 -19.17 9.39 -25.44
CA ASP A 47 -18.10 9.17 -24.46
C ASP A 47 -18.65 8.66 -23.12
N PRO A 48 -17.92 7.79 -22.39
CA PRO A 48 -18.38 7.24 -21.11
C PRO A 48 -18.70 8.31 -20.06
N TYR A 49 -17.92 9.40 -20.02
CA TYR A 49 -18.12 10.50 -19.06
C TYR A 49 -19.51 11.13 -19.21
N MET A 50 -20.14 11.04 -20.38
CA MET A 50 -21.45 11.67 -20.58
C MET A 50 -22.50 11.12 -19.60
N ARG A 51 -22.34 9.88 -19.12
CA ARG A 51 -23.27 9.23 -18.17
C ARG A 51 -23.31 9.88 -16.78
N PRO A 52 -22.18 10.06 -16.05
CA PRO A 52 -22.19 10.75 -14.75
C PRO A 52 -22.48 12.25 -14.87
N PHE A 53 -22.05 12.90 -15.96
CA PHE A 53 -22.23 14.35 -16.12
C PHE A 53 -23.64 14.75 -16.54
N SER A 54 -24.35 13.93 -17.33
CA SER A 54 -25.70 14.27 -17.79
C SER A 54 -26.74 14.29 -16.67
N VAL A 55 -26.47 13.68 -15.51
CA VAL A 55 -27.44 13.60 -14.40
C VAL A 55 -27.64 14.95 -13.73
N HIS A 56 -26.63 15.81 -13.78
CA HIS A 56 -26.71 17.17 -13.28
C HIS A 56 -27.36 18.12 -14.32
N GLN A 57 -27.54 17.68 -15.58
CA GLN A 57 -28.16 18.51 -16.60
C GLN A 57 -29.67 18.64 -16.36
N ALA A 58 -30.17 19.87 -16.45
CA ALA A 58 -31.59 20.12 -16.35
C ALA A 58 -32.37 19.37 -17.45
N VAL A 59 -33.50 18.78 -17.08
CA VAL A 59 -34.47 18.24 -18.04
C VAL A 59 -34.88 19.35 -19.01
N GLY A 60 -34.93 19.02 -20.30
CA GLY A 60 -35.15 19.97 -21.40
C GLY A 60 -33.87 20.52 -22.03
N SER A 61 -32.70 20.29 -21.42
CA SER A 61 -31.41 20.70 -22.00
C SER A 61 -30.90 19.72 -23.07
N THR A 62 -30.03 20.20 -23.96
CA THR A 62 -29.39 19.37 -24.98
C THR A 62 -28.36 18.44 -24.36
N MET A 63 -28.34 17.18 -24.78
CA MET A 63 -27.34 16.20 -24.35
C MET A 63 -25.92 16.70 -24.68
N ILE A 64 -24.98 16.58 -23.75
CA ILE A 64 -23.58 16.99 -23.93
C ILE A 64 -22.84 16.15 -24.96
N GLY A 65 -21.78 16.71 -25.53
CA GLY A 65 -20.94 16.07 -26.55
C GLY A 65 -20.03 17.06 -27.27
N ILE A 66 -18.97 16.52 -27.86
CA ILE A 66 -17.95 17.27 -28.62
C ILE A 66 -18.18 17.00 -30.10
N GLN A 67 -17.95 18.01 -30.92
CA GLN A 67 -18.14 17.92 -32.36
C GLN A 67 -16.93 18.42 -33.12
N VAL A 68 -16.64 17.75 -34.24
CA VAL A 68 -15.93 18.36 -35.36
C VAL A 68 -17.00 18.92 -36.28
N ALA A 69 -16.99 20.24 -36.47
CA ALA A 69 -18.03 20.95 -37.19
C ALA A 69 -17.43 21.89 -38.23
N ARG A 70 -18.10 22.00 -39.38
CA ARG A 70 -17.75 22.90 -40.48
C ARG A 70 -18.52 24.21 -40.34
N VAL A 71 -17.84 25.34 -40.44
CA VAL A 71 -18.47 26.67 -40.45
C VAL A 71 -19.23 26.85 -41.77
N ILE A 72 -20.53 27.14 -41.69
CA ILE A 72 -21.40 27.34 -42.87
C ILE A 72 -21.83 28.80 -43.05
N GLU A 73 -21.82 29.58 -41.97
CA GLU A 73 -22.08 31.03 -41.98
C GLU A 73 -21.27 31.67 -40.84
N THR A 74 -20.74 32.88 -41.04
CA THR A 74 -19.88 33.53 -40.03
C THR A 74 -20.02 35.05 -40.09
N LYS A 75 -20.00 35.68 -38.92
CA LYS A 75 -19.70 37.11 -38.73
C LYS A 75 -18.56 37.28 -37.73
N HIS A 76 -17.63 36.34 -37.74
CA HIS A 76 -16.47 36.32 -36.85
C HIS A 76 -15.17 36.23 -37.67
N PRO A 77 -14.20 37.14 -37.50
CA PRO A 77 -13.05 37.28 -38.40
C PRO A 77 -12.08 36.09 -38.38
N LYS A 78 -11.97 35.36 -37.25
CA LYS A 78 -11.03 34.22 -37.11
C LYS A 78 -11.54 32.88 -37.66
N TYR A 79 -12.82 32.79 -38.00
CA TYR A 79 -13.47 31.53 -38.38
C TYR A 79 -14.20 31.70 -39.71
N PRO A 80 -13.49 31.63 -40.85
CA PRO A 80 -14.09 31.77 -42.17
C PRO A 80 -15.01 30.58 -42.50
N VAL A 81 -15.91 30.77 -43.47
CA VAL A 81 -16.76 29.70 -44.03
C VAL A 81 -15.87 28.54 -44.51
N ASP A 82 -16.37 27.32 -44.38
CA ASP A 82 -15.71 26.04 -44.66
C ASP A 82 -14.54 25.66 -43.73
N LYS A 83 -14.17 26.51 -42.76
CA LYS A 83 -13.22 26.12 -41.72
C LYS A 83 -13.82 25.04 -40.81
N ARG A 84 -13.04 24.02 -40.48
CA ARG A 84 -13.40 23.03 -39.45
C ARG A 84 -12.95 23.47 -38.07
N VAL A 85 -13.81 23.29 -37.09
CA VAL A 85 -13.58 23.61 -35.68
C VAL A 85 -13.96 22.43 -34.79
N VAL A 86 -13.34 22.38 -33.61
CA VAL A 86 -13.72 21.45 -32.54
C VAL A 86 -14.42 22.24 -31.45
N ALA A 87 -15.65 21.85 -31.11
CA ALA A 87 -16.50 22.60 -30.18
C ALA A 87 -17.41 21.70 -29.32
N PHE A 88 -17.71 22.17 -28.10
CA PHE A 88 -18.54 21.48 -27.12
C PHE A 88 -20.01 21.90 -27.26
N LEU A 89 -20.65 21.49 -28.36
CA LEU A 89 -21.98 21.94 -28.76
C LEU A 89 -23.11 20.97 -28.38
N GLY A 90 -22.78 19.82 -27.79
CA GLY A 90 -23.76 18.79 -27.46
C GLY A 90 -24.14 17.93 -28.66
N TRP A 91 -25.15 17.08 -28.52
CA TRP A 91 -25.69 16.29 -29.64
C TRP A 91 -26.71 17.11 -30.44
N ARG A 92 -26.22 17.78 -31.48
CA ARG A 92 -27.03 18.55 -32.43
C ARG A 92 -26.40 18.61 -33.83
N THR A 93 -27.20 18.75 -34.89
CA THR A 93 -26.67 18.80 -36.26
C THR A 93 -26.16 20.17 -36.68
N HIS A 94 -26.73 21.25 -36.12
CA HIS A 94 -26.36 22.63 -36.41
C HIS A 94 -26.38 23.46 -35.14
N ALA A 95 -25.55 24.50 -35.06
CA ALA A 95 -25.51 25.42 -33.93
C ALA A 95 -25.10 26.83 -34.36
N VAL A 96 -25.64 27.86 -33.68
CA VAL A 96 -25.15 29.25 -33.74
C VAL A 96 -24.61 29.60 -32.36
N PHE A 97 -23.37 30.10 -32.29
CA PHE A 97 -22.71 30.45 -31.03
C PHE A 97 -21.54 31.41 -31.25
N ASN A 98 -21.08 32.04 -30.16
CA ASN A 98 -19.84 32.82 -30.14
C ASN A 98 -18.65 31.90 -29.79
N PRO A 99 -17.66 31.73 -30.69
CA PRO A 99 -16.56 30.78 -30.49
C PRO A 99 -15.50 31.24 -29.49
N ASP A 100 -15.47 32.52 -29.09
CA ASP A 100 -14.55 33.04 -28.08
C ASP A 100 -14.98 32.68 -26.64
N VAL A 101 -16.22 32.22 -26.46
CA VAL A 101 -16.75 31.77 -25.18
C VAL A 101 -16.40 30.29 -24.97
N SER A 102 -15.94 29.95 -23.76
CA SER A 102 -15.75 28.55 -23.36
C SER A 102 -17.11 27.85 -23.28
N LEU A 103 -17.28 26.82 -24.10
CA LEU A 103 -18.51 26.02 -24.18
C LEU A 103 -18.35 24.70 -23.45
N GLY A 104 -19.47 24.06 -23.13
CA GLY A 104 -19.52 22.77 -22.41
C GLY A 104 -20.29 22.87 -21.10
N TYR A 105 -20.18 21.85 -20.27
CA TYR A 105 -20.99 21.68 -19.07
C TYR A 105 -20.12 21.39 -17.84
N GLY A 106 -20.39 22.09 -16.73
CA GLY A 106 -19.64 21.93 -15.47
C GLY A 106 -18.13 22.13 -15.64
N MET A 107 -17.35 21.15 -15.17
CA MET A 107 -15.88 21.12 -15.25
C MET A 107 -15.34 20.75 -16.65
N ILE A 108 -16.22 20.39 -17.60
CA ILE A 108 -15.89 20.05 -18.99
C ILE A 108 -16.21 21.25 -19.88
N LYS A 109 -15.56 22.38 -19.62
CA LYS A 109 -15.62 23.57 -20.47
C LYS A 109 -14.30 23.76 -21.20
N HIS A 110 -14.36 24.00 -22.50
CA HIS A 110 -13.19 24.29 -23.33
C HIS A 110 -13.54 25.36 -24.36
N LYS A 111 -12.53 26.16 -24.74
CA LYS A 111 -12.68 27.12 -25.83
C LYS A 111 -12.81 26.38 -27.16
N THR A 112 -13.59 26.94 -28.07
CA THR A 112 -13.61 26.44 -29.45
C THR A 112 -12.24 26.67 -30.07
N TYR A 113 -11.76 25.69 -30.81
CA TYR A 113 -10.49 25.82 -31.52
C TYR A 113 -10.61 25.33 -32.97
N SER A 114 -9.75 25.88 -33.83
CA SER A 114 -9.67 25.43 -35.21
C SER A 114 -9.08 24.03 -35.25
N LEU A 115 -9.64 23.16 -36.09
CA LEU A 115 -9.07 21.84 -36.33
C LEU A 115 -7.61 22.00 -36.79
N PRO A 116 -6.63 21.37 -36.10
CA PRO A 116 -5.24 21.37 -36.51
C PRO A 116 -5.06 20.70 -37.88
N ASN A 117 -3.95 20.97 -38.56
CA ASN A 117 -3.67 20.29 -39.81
C ASN A 117 -3.31 18.82 -39.56
N PHE A 118 -4.18 17.92 -39.99
CA PHE A 118 -4.02 16.46 -39.89
C PHE A 118 -3.51 15.82 -41.19
N ASP A 119 -3.16 16.63 -42.20
CA ASP A 119 -2.76 16.17 -43.53
C ASP A 119 -3.84 15.26 -44.14
N ASP A 120 -3.50 14.03 -44.51
CA ASP A 120 -4.41 13.03 -45.08
C ASP A 120 -5.19 12.23 -44.01
N LEU A 121 -4.96 12.48 -42.71
CA LEU A 121 -5.63 11.75 -41.64
C LEU A 121 -7.10 12.22 -41.46
N PRO A 122 -8.02 11.33 -41.03
CA PRO A 122 -9.41 11.70 -40.80
C PRO A 122 -9.60 12.81 -39.77
N ALA A 123 -10.48 13.77 -40.07
CA ALA A 123 -10.83 14.84 -39.14
C ALA A 123 -11.49 14.32 -37.84
N SER A 124 -12.09 13.12 -37.88
CA SER A 124 -12.68 12.43 -36.72
C SER A 124 -11.69 12.21 -35.58
N LEU A 125 -10.38 12.09 -35.87
CA LEU A 125 -9.35 11.87 -34.85
C LEU A 125 -9.25 12.98 -33.81
N ALA A 126 -9.75 14.18 -34.11
CA ALA A 126 -9.85 15.28 -33.14
C ALA A 126 -10.88 15.03 -32.04
N LEU A 127 -11.71 13.99 -32.15
CA LEU A 127 -12.59 13.49 -31.10
C LEU A 127 -12.00 12.26 -30.38
N GLY A 128 -10.90 11.70 -30.88
CA GLY A 128 -10.25 10.50 -30.37
C GLY A 128 -8.79 10.75 -29.94
N VAL A 129 -7.85 10.06 -30.58
CA VAL A 129 -6.42 10.06 -30.21
C VAL A 129 -5.72 11.43 -30.39
N LEU A 130 -6.26 12.32 -31.23
CA LEU A 130 -5.80 13.71 -31.40
C LEU A 130 -6.74 14.71 -30.72
N GLY A 131 -7.63 14.21 -29.86
CA GLY A 131 -8.65 14.96 -29.15
C GLY A 131 -8.61 14.71 -27.64
N LEU A 132 -9.74 14.94 -26.98
CA LEU A 132 -9.86 14.82 -25.53
C LEU A 132 -9.34 13.47 -24.97
N PRO A 133 -9.70 12.30 -25.52
CA PRO A 133 -9.15 11.03 -25.05
C PRO A 133 -7.63 10.94 -25.17
N GLY A 134 -7.05 11.44 -26.26
CA GLY A 134 -5.60 11.45 -26.45
C GLY A 134 -4.86 12.38 -25.50
N ILE A 135 -5.41 13.55 -25.21
CA ILE A 135 -4.83 14.48 -24.23
C ILE A 135 -4.93 13.94 -22.81
N ALA A 136 -6.05 13.27 -22.48
CA ALA A 136 -6.22 12.60 -21.19
C ALA A 136 -5.21 11.44 -21.02
N ALA A 137 -4.97 10.65 -22.08
CA ALA A 137 -3.95 9.62 -22.08
C ALA A 137 -2.54 10.19 -21.91
N TYR A 138 -2.19 11.21 -22.72
CA TYR A 138 -0.86 11.81 -22.74
C TYR A 138 -0.51 12.45 -21.40
N PHE A 139 -1.23 13.49 -20.97
CA PHE A 139 -0.89 14.18 -19.73
C PHE A 139 -1.25 13.38 -18.49
N GLY A 140 -2.39 12.67 -18.50
CA GLY A 140 -2.81 11.84 -17.37
C GLY A 140 -1.79 10.76 -17.05
N PHE A 141 -1.06 10.25 -18.04
CA PHE A 141 0.00 9.27 -17.79
C PHE A 141 1.34 9.94 -17.51
N LEU A 142 1.79 10.86 -18.36
CA LEU A 142 3.14 11.45 -18.27
C LEU A 142 3.31 12.36 -17.06
N GLU A 143 2.32 13.17 -16.71
CA GLU A 143 2.45 14.15 -15.61
C GLU A 143 2.21 13.53 -14.23
N ILE A 144 1.28 12.58 -14.15
CA ILE A 144 0.85 11.99 -12.87
C ILE A 144 1.69 10.77 -12.53
N CYS A 145 1.82 9.82 -13.47
CA CYS A 145 2.62 8.63 -13.24
C CYS A 145 4.11 8.91 -13.42
N LYS A 146 4.53 9.90 -14.23
CA LYS A 146 5.95 10.17 -14.51
C LYS A 146 6.75 8.89 -14.83
N PRO A 147 6.27 8.10 -15.82
CA PRO A 147 6.77 6.76 -16.08
C PRO A 147 8.26 6.76 -16.43
N GLN A 148 8.99 5.77 -15.91
CA GLN A 148 10.39 5.51 -16.25
C GLN A 148 10.51 4.24 -17.11
N PRO A 149 11.49 4.15 -18.01
CA PRO A 149 11.74 2.93 -18.77
C PRO A 149 11.91 1.70 -17.85
N PHE A 150 11.50 0.53 -18.34
CA PHE A 150 11.52 -0.76 -17.63
C PHE A 150 10.55 -0.93 -16.45
N GLU A 151 9.84 0.12 -16.04
CA GLU A 151 8.75 0.00 -15.08
C GLU A 151 7.57 -0.82 -15.63
N THR A 152 6.76 -1.36 -14.72
CA THR A 152 5.54 -2.09 -15.05
C THR A 152 4.31 -1.20 -14.91
N LEU A 153 3.63 -0.97 -16.03
CA LEU A 153 2.34 -0.31 -16.11
C LEU A 153 1.21 -1.33 -16.21
N VAL A 154 0.18 -1.15 -15.39
CA VAL A 154 -1.14 -1.76 -15.59
C VAL A 154 -2.14 -0.71 -16.04
N VAL A 155 -2.98 -1.04 -17.02
CA VAL A 155 -4.05 -0.16 -17.51
C VAL A 155 -5.39 -0.88 -17.39
N SER A 156 -6.36 -0.32 -16.66
CA SER A 156 -7.73 -0.83 -16.67
C SER A 156 -8.52 -0.29 -17.86
N SER A 157 -9.49 -1.07 -18.37
CA SER A 157 -10.15 -0.76 -19.66
C SER A 157 -9.15 -0.47 -20.79
N ALA A 158 -8.13 -1.33 -20.91
CA ALA A 158 -6.98 -1.10 -21.77
C ALA A 158 -7.30 -1.07 -23.26
N ALA A 159 -8.42 -1.68 -23.69
CA ALA A 159 -8.87 -1.62 -25.09
C ALA A 159 -9.78 -0.40 -25.38
N GLY A 160 -10.03 0.45 -24.39
CA GLY A 160 -10.80 1.69 -24.54
C GLY A 160 -10.00 2.82 -25.21
N ALA A 161 -10.67 3.93 -25.49
CA ALA A 161 -10.10 5.09 -26.18
C ALA A 161 -8.84 5.66 -25.48
N ILE A 162 -8.88 5.77 -24.15
CA ILE A 162 -7.76 6.28 -23.35
C ILE A 162 -6.76 5.15 -23.07
N GLY A 163 -7.24 3.99 -22.62
CA GLY A 163 -6.37 2.88 -22.21
C GLY A 163 -5.46 2.35 -23.31
N SER A 164 -5.97 2.23 -24.54
CA SER A 164 -5.18 1.71 -25.68
C SER A 164 -4.09 2.69 -26.10
N HIS A 165 -4.31 3.97 -25.87
CA HIS A 165 -3.34 5.02 -26.11
C HIS A 165 -2.28 5.04 -25.00
N VAL A 166 -2.68 5.04 -23.73
CA VAL A 166 -1.76 5.02 -22.57
C VAL A 166 -0.76 3.88 -22.68
N GLY A 167 -1.21 2.67 -23.01
CA GLY A 167 -0.30 1.54 -23.15
C GLY A 167 0.66 1.68 -24.32
N GLN A 168 0.25 2.26 -25.45
CA GLN A 168 1.17 2.55 -26.55
C GLN A 168 2.21 3.61 -26.16
N ILE A 169 1.81 4.66 -25.44
CA ILE A 169 2.76 5.65 -24.88
C ILE A 169 3.77 4.94 -23.97
N ALA A 170 3.31 4.04 -23.11
CA ALA A 170 4.17 3.27 -22.23
C ALA A 170 5.15 2.36 -23.02
N LYS A 171 4.70 1.74 -24.12
CA LYS A 171 5.59 1.00 -25.02
C LYS A 171 6.62 1.89 -25.69
N ILE A 172 6.23 3.10 -26.14
CA ILE A 172 7.16 4.09 -26.71
C ILE A 172 8.24 4.49 -25.68
N LEU A 173 7.87 4.57 -24.40
CA LEU A 173 8.78 4.89 -23.29
C LEU A 173 9.56 3.68 -22.73
N GLY A 174 9.38 2.49 -23.28
CA GLY A 174 10.13 1.29 -22.89
C GLY A 174 9.63 0.60 -21.62
N LEU A 175 8.36 0.79 -21.24
CA LEU A 175 7.75 0.10 -20.10
C LEU A 175 7.24 -1.29 -20.48
N ARG A 176 7.14 -2.14 -19.45
CA ARG A 176 6.32 -3.36 -19.49
C ARG A 176 4.86 -2.97 -19.31
N THR A 177 4.01 -3.27 -20.27
CA THR A 177 2.61 -2.81 -20.30
C THR A 177 1.66 -3.99 -20.23
N ILE A 178 0.76 -3.96 -19.24
CA ILE A 178 -0.24 -5.00 -18.99
C ILE A 178 -1.63 -4.36 -19.09
N GLY A 179 -2.48 -4.89 -19.96
CA GLY A 179 -3.83 -4.37 -20.18
C GLY A 179 -4.90 -5.24 -19.53
N ILE A 180 -5.87 -4.64 -18.84
CA ILE A 180 -7.06 -5.36 -18.35
C ILE A 180 -8.25 -5.01 -19.26
N THR A 181 -8.94 -6.04 -19.77
CA THR A 181 -10.04 -5.92 -20.74
C THR A 181 -11.16 -6.92 -20.44
N ASP A 182 -12.28 -6.81 -21.16
CA ASP A 182 -13.51 -7.58 -20.94
C ASP A 182 -13.72 -8.75 -21.91
N SER A 183 -12.73 -9.02 -22.78
CA SER A 183 -12.79 -10.06 -23.82
C SER A 183 -11.40 -10.42 -24.37
N ASP A 184 -11.22 -11.68 -24.75
CA ASP A 184 -9.96 -12.19 -25.32
C ASP A 184 -9.66 -11.58 -26.69
N THR A 185 -10.68 -11.23 -27.48
CA THR A 185 -10.50 -10.57 -28.78
C THR A 185 -9.82 -9.21 -28.62
N LYS A 186 -10.26 -8.42 -27.64
CA LYS A 186 -9.61 -7.16 -27.28
C LYS A 186 -8.23 -7.38 -26.65
N GLY A 187 -8.06 -8.45 -25.86
CA GLY A 187 -6.77 -8.82 -25.28
C GLY A 187 -5.72 -9.13 -26.35
N LYS A 188 -6.10 -9.92 -27.36
CA LYS A 188 -5.26 -10.20 -28.53
C LYS A 188 -4.94 -8.94 -29.32
N TRP A 189 -5.92 -8.07 -29.55
CA TRP A 189 -5.69 -6.80 -30.22
C TRP A 189 -4.63 -5.94 -29.49
N LEU A 190 -4.69 -5.87 -28.15
CA LEU A 190 -3.70 -5.13 -27.35
C LEU A 190 -2.28 -5.71 -27.49
N VAL A 191 -2.15 -7.04 -27.43
CA VAL A 191 -0.83 -7.71 -27.47
C VAL A 191 -0.28 -7.77 -28.90
N ASP A 192 -1.08 -8.26 -29.85
CA ASP A 192 -0.65 -8.59 -31.20
C ASP A 192 -0.50 -7.34 -32.09
N GLU A 193 -1.37 -6.33 -31.93
CA GLU A 193 -1.37 -5.15 -32.80
C GLU A 193 -0.81 -3.88 -32.14
N LEU A 194 -1.01 -3.70 -30.83
CA LEU A 194 -0.60 -2.49 -30.09
C LEU A 194 0.67 -2.69 -29.24
N GLY A 195 1.18 -3.92 -29.15
CA GLY A 195 2.47 -4.22 -28.53
C GLY A 195 2.47 -4.31 -27.00
N PHE A 196 1.31 -4.49 -26.35
CA PHE A 196 1.25 -4.78 -24.93
C PHE A 196 1.97 -6.09 -24.60
N ASP A 197 2.61 -6.19 -23.44
CA ASP A 197 3.36 -7.39 -23.03
C ASP A 197 2.45 -8.49 -22.48
N ALA A 198 1.28 -8.11 -21.95
CA ALA A 198 0.23 -9.04 -21.53
C ALA A 198 -1.14 -8.37 -21.57
N ALA A 199 -2.18 -9.17 -21.74
CA ALA A 199 -3.55 -8.78 -21.52
C ALA A 199 -4.23 -9.74 -20.54
N ILE A 200 -5.09 -9.20 -19.69
CA ILE A 200 -5.86 -9.91 -18.67
C ILE A 200 -7.34 -9.70 -19.00
N ASN A 201 -8.07 -10.78 -19.21
CA ASN A 201 -9.51 -10.71 -19.41
C ASN A 201 -10.23 -10.89 -18.06
N TYR A 202 -10.67 -9.81 -17.43
CA TYR A 202 -11.25 -9.87 -16.07
C TYR A 202 -12.55 -10.65 -15.99
N LYS A 203 -13.23 -10.90 -17.13
CA LYS A 203 -14.42 -11.76 -17.14
C LYS A 203 -14.05 -13.23 -17.03
N THR A 204 -12.85 -13.58 -17.49
CA THR A 204 -12.47 -14.97 -17.63
C THR A 204 -11.45 -15.40 -16.57
N GLU A 205 -10.44 -14.60 -16.28
CA GLU A 205 -9.43 -14.94 -15.28
C GLU A 205 -9.55 -14.12 -13.99
N ASN A 206 -9.09 -14.70 -12.87
CA ASN A 206 -8.96 -13.97 -11.62
C ASN A 206 -7.85 -12.91 -11.77
N VAL A 207 -8.24 -11.63 -11.73
CA VAL A 207 -7.32 -10.49 -11.93
C VAL A 207 -6.14 -10.52 -10.95
N VAL A 208 -6.34 -10.95 -9.70
CA VAL A 208 -5.25 -11.01 -8.71
C VAL A 208 -4.20 -12.03 -9.11
N GLU A 209 -4.60 -13.24 -9.50
CA GLU A 209 -3.66 -14.29 -9.91
C GLU A 209 -3.00 -13.99 -11.25
N ALA A 210 -3.77 -13.43 -12.19
CA ALA A 210 -3.29 -12.99 -13.49
C ALA A 210 -2.21 -11.90 -13.36
N LEU A 211 -2.41 -10.92 -12.48
CA LEU A 211 -1.43 -9.87 -12.21
C LEU A 211 -0.15 -10.42 -11.60
N LYS A 212 -0.20 -11.36 -10.64
CA LYS A 212 1.01 -11.98 -10.08
C LYS A 212 1.85 -12.71 -11.14
N ARG A 213 1.19 -13.26 -12.16
CA ARG A 213 1.85 -13.94 -13.29
C ARG A 213 2.41 -12.92 -14.30
N ALA A 214 1.66 -11.87 -14.60
CA ALA A 214 2.03 -10.87 -15.61
C ALA A 214 3.05 -9.83 -15.11
N ALA A 215 2.97 -9.48 -13.82
CA ALA A 215 3.79 -8.52 -13.08
C ALA A 215 4.37 -9.17 -11.79
N PRO A 216 5.28 -10.16 -11.91
CA PRO A 216 5.81 -10.88 -10.75
C PRO A 216 6.58 -9.98 -9.76
N ASP A 217 7.13 -8.86 -10.24
CA ASP A 217 7.87 -7.89 -9.43
C ASP A 217 7.00 -6.76 -8.85
N GLY A 218 5.69 -6.77 -9.14
CA GLY A 218 4.72 -5.75 -8.75
C GLY A 218 4.50 -4.67 -9.82
N VAL A 219 3.59 -3.72 -9.52
CA VAL A 219 3.14 -2.68 -10.46
C VAL A 219 3.64 -1.30 -10.04
N ASP A 220 4.36 -0.59 -10.91
CA ASP A 220 4.92 0.73 -10.65
C ASP A 220 3.93 1.85 -11.02
N CYS A 221 3.28 1.71 -12.19
CA CYS A 221 2.25 2.62 -12.67
C CYS A 221 0.90 1.91 -12.78
N TYR A 222 -0.17 2.55 -12.29
CA TYR A 222 -1.53 2.11 -12.60
C TYR A 222 -2.33 3.25 -13.23
N PHE A 223 -2.83 3.05 -14.44
CA PHE A 223 -3.75 3.98 -15.08
C PHE A 223 -5.18 3.45 -14.94
N ASP A 224 -5.96 4.10 -14.07
CA ASP A 224 -7.26 3.63 -13.63
C ASP A 224 -8.42 4.32 -14.37
N ASN A 225 -9.08 3.58 -15.24
CA ASN A 225 -10.30 3.99 -15.95
C ASN A 225 -11.58 3.41 -15.34
N VAL A 226 -11.46 2.43 -14.44
CA VAL A 226 -12.58 1.55 -14.06
C VAL A 226 -13.01 1.74 -12.62
N GLY A 227 -12.08 1.86 -11.67
CA GLY A 227 -12.41 1.83 -10.24
C GLY A 227 -12.82 0.43 -9.74
N GLY A 228 -13.44 0.39 -8.56
CA GLY A 228 -14.04 -0.82 -7.99
C GLY A 228 -13.05 -1.94 -7.69
N GLU A 229 -13.50 -3.20 -7.81
CA GLU A 229 -12.72 -4.39 -7.44
C GLU A 229 -11.45 -4.57 -8.26
N ILE A 230 -11.47 -4.19 -9.55
CA ILE A 230 -10.28 -4.25 -10.42
C ILE A 230 -9.20 -3.33 -9.86
N SER A 231 -9.56 -2.10 -9.46
CA SER A 231 -8.60 -1.17 -8.86
C SER A 231 -8.08 -1.68 -7.52
N SER A 232 -8.93 -2.26 -6.67
CA SER A 232 -8.48 -2.89 -5.42
C SER A 232 -7.48 -4.02 -5.67
N ALA A 233 -7.71 -4.84 -6.70
CA ALA A 233 -6.83 -5.95 -7.08
C ALA A 233 -5.46 -5.47 -7.57
N VAL A 234 -5.42 -4.39 -8.36
CA VAL A 234 -4.16 -3.81 -8.85
C VAL A 234 -3.41 -3.09 -7.73
N ILE A 235 -4.10 -2.26 -6.94
CA ILE A 235 -3.51 -1.49 -5.83
C ILE A 235 -2.86 -2.43 -4.79
N GLY A 236 -3.48 -3.57 -4.51
CA GLY A 236 -2.93 -4.58 -3.61
C GLY A 236 -1.65 -5.29 -4.10
N GLN A 237 -1.25 -5.06 -5.36
CA GLN A 237 -0.05 -5.65 -5.99
C GLN A 237 0.92 -4.60 -6.52
N MET A 238 0.72 -3.33 -6.14
CA MET A 238 1.64 -2.28 -6.51
C MET A 238 2.97 -2.43 -5.77
N ARG A 239 4.03 -1.93 -6.40
CA ARG A 239 5.33 -1.74 -5.76
C ARG A 239 5.27 -0.60 -4.77
N ILE A 240 6.22 -0.62 -3.83
CA ILE A 240 6.44 0.50 -2.92
C ILE A 240 6.74 1.75 -3.78
N HIS A 241 6.11 2.88 -3.47
CA HIS A 241 6.17 4.14 -4.22
C HIS A 241 5.47 4.13 -5.59
N GLY A 242 4.63 3.14 -5.87
CA GLY A 242 3.83 3.11 -7.10
C GLY A 242 2.89 4.34 -7.24
N ARG A 243 2.60 4.73 -8.50
CA ARG A 243 1.79 5.91 -8.83
C ARG A 243 0.55 5.53 -9.62
N ILE A 244 -0.59 6.04 -9.17
CA ILE A 244 -1.91 5.75 -9.71
C ILE A 244 -2.48 7.03 -10.30
N SER A 245 -2.79 7.00 -11.59
CA SER A 245 -3.52 8.05 -12.30
C SER A 245 -4.98 7.64 -12.44
N VAL A 246 -5.87 8.37 -11.78
CA VAL A 246 -7.31 8.07 -11.77
C VAL A 246 -8.03 8.92 -12.83
N CYS A 247 -8.37 8.30 -13.94
CA CYS A 247 -9.06 8.93 -15.06
C CYS A 247 -10.60 8.82 -14.93
N GLY A 248 -11.10 7.75 -14.33
CA GLY A 248 -12.54 7.53 -14.20
C GLY A 248 -12.91 6.26 -13.43
N SER A 249 -14.22 6.04 -13.27
CA SER A 249 -14.79 4.92 -12.52
C SER A 249 -15.94 4.25 -13.27
N VAL A 250 -15.69 3.85 -14.53
CA VAL A 250 -16.76 3.37 -15.42
C VAL A 250 -17.54 2.17 -14.88
N SER A 251 -16.95 1.34 -14.01
CA SER A 251 -17.67 0.20 -13.42
C SER A 251 -18.87 0.62 -12.60
N CYS A 252 -18.88 1.86 -12.12
CA CYS A 252 -19.88 2.34 -11.18
C CYS A 252 -20.89 3.30 -11.87
N TYR A 253 -20.66 3.75 -13.11
CA TYR A 253 -21.50 4.78 -13.78
C TYR A 253 -22.99 4.41 -13.95
N ASN A 254 -23.34 3.12 -13.93
CA ASN A 254 -24.72 2.65 -14.00
C ASN A 254 -25.31 2.25 -12.64
N SER A 255 -24.54 2.31 -11.55
CA SER A 255 -25.03 2.10 -10.18
C SER A 255 -25.81 3.34 -9.75
N GLY A 256 -27.07 3.17 -9.33
CA GLY A 256 -28.00 4.28 -9.04
C GLY A 256 -27.53 5.28 -7.97
N ASP A 257 -26.54 4.91 -7.16
CA ASP A 257 -26.12 5.65 -5.96
C ASP A 257 -25.09 6.76 -6.19
N ILE A 258 -24.26 6.70 -7.25
CA ILE A 258 -23.16 7.67 -7.47
C ILE A 258 -23.66 9.09 -7.74
N LEU A 259 -24.93 9.20 -8.11
CA LEU A 259 -25.52 10.38 -8.67
C LEU A 259 -26.23 11.27 -7.64
N ARG A 260 -26.37 10.80 -6.40
CA ARG A 260 -27.04 11.56 -5.33
C ARG A 260 -26.10 12.18 -4.31
N HIS A 261 -24.79 11.88 -4.35
CA HIS A 261 -23.80 12.28 -3.32
C HIS A 261 -24.14 11.86 -1.86
N GLU A 262 -25.29 11.22 -1.63
CA GLU A 262 -25.77 10.78 -0.33
C GLU A 262 -25.14 9.45 0.12
N VAL A 263 -24.82 8.55 -0.84
CA VAL A 263 -24.19 7.25 -0.55
C VAL A 263 -23.14 6.95 -1.62
N LEU A 264 -21.87 6.97 -1.26
CA LEU A 264 -20.81 6.44 -2.12
C LEU A 264 -20.90 4.91 -2.13
N PRO A 265 -20.69 4.24 -3.27
CA PRO A 265 -20.61 2.77 -3.31
C PRO A 265 -19.55 2.27 -2.33
N LYS A 266 -19.84 1.18 -1.61
CA LYS A 266 -18.85 0.54 -0.72
C LYS A 266 -17.63 0.12 -1.56
N ALA A 267 -16.46 0.68 -1.24
CA ALA A 267 -15.19 0.34 -1.86
C ALA A 267 -14.26 -0.32 -0.84
N THR A 268 -13.31 -1.12 -1.31
CA THR A 268 -12.26 -1.68 -0.44
C THR A 268 -11.48 -0.55 0.21
N ALA A 269 -11.15 -0.70 1.50
CA ALA A 269 -10.28 0.26 2.18
C ALA A 269 -8.90 0.28 1.48
N LEU A 270 -8.60 1.38 0.80
CA LEU A 270 -7.33 1.56 0.08
C LEU A 270 -6.22 2.07 1.02
N GLN A 271 -6.58 2.68 2.15
CA GLN A 271 -5.66 3.28 3.12
C GLN A 271 -4.55 2.32 3.58
N PRO A 272 -4.83 1.04 3.90
CA PRO A 272 -3.78 0.09 4.24
C PRO A 272 -2.75 -0.10 3.12
N ALA A 273 -3.18 -0.17 1.85
CA ALA A 273 -2.27 -0.30 0.72
C ALA A 273 -1.51 1.01 0.44
N LEU A 274 -2.20 2.15 0.43
CA LEU A 274 -1.57 3.47 0.23
C LEU A 274 -0.49 3.75 1.28
N THR A 275 -0.74 3.43 2.55
CA THR A 275 0.22 3.65 3.65
C THR A 275 1.35 2.62 3.66
N SER A 276 1.04 1.32 3.53
CA SER A 276 2.06 0.26 3.60
C SER A 276 2.99 0.22 2.39
N LEU A 277 2.49 0.58 1.21
CA LEU A 277 3.26 0.66 -0.03
C LEU A 277 3.66 2.11 -0.38
N GLN A 278 3.30 3.10 0.44
CA GLN A 278 3.64 4.52 0.22
C GLN A 278 3.26 5.01 -1.19
N LEU A 279 2.06 4.64 -1.65
CA LEU A 279 1.59 4.91 -3.01
C LEU A 279 1.14 6.37 -3.17
N LYS A 280 1.26 6.91 -4.38
CA LYS A 280 0.62 8.16 -4.78
C LYS A 280 -0.61 7.86 -5.63
N MET A 281 -1.78 8.39 -5.26
CA MET A 281 -3.00 8.29 -6.05
C MET A 281 -3.54 9.69 -6.35
N GLU A 282 -3.64 10.05 -7.63
CA GLU A 282 -4.09 11.37 -8.07
C GLU A 282 -5.14 11.23 -9.18
N GLY A 283 -6.31 11.83 -8.96
CA GLY A 283 -7.35 11.95 -9.99
C GLY A 283 -7.23 13.24 -10.77
N PHE A 284 -7.76 13.26 -12.00
CA PHE A 284 -7.66 14.44 -12.86
C PHE A 284 -8.86 14.66 -13.77
N PHE A 285 -9.07 15.93 -14.13
CA PHE A 285 -9.85 16.32 -15.30
C PHE A 285 -8.92 16.89 -16.35
N VAL A 286 -9.07 16.43 -17.59
CA VAL A 286 -8.21 16.82 -18.73
C VAL A 286 -8.21 18.33 -18.99
N THR A 287 -9.25 19.05 -18.58
CA THR A 287 -9.36 20.51 -18.72
C THR A 287 -8.31 21.28 -17.92
N ARG A 288 -7.62 20.66 -16.95
CA ARG A 288 -6.48 21.27 -16.25
C ARG A 288 -5.30 21.60 -17.19
N TRP A 289 -5.18 20.93 -18.34
CA TRP A 289 -4.12 21.13 -19.33
C TRP A 289 -4.58 21.93 -20.56
N THR A 290 -5.63 22.75 -20.42
CA THR A 290 -6.13 23.62 -21.49
C THR A 290 -5.07 24.58 -22.05
N SER A 291 -4.12 25.04 -21.23
CA SER A 291 -3.03 25.93 -21.65
C SER A 291 -2.00 25.25 -22.56
N VAL A 292 -1.84 23.93 -22.44
CA VAL A 292 -0.87 23.10 -23.19
C VAL A 292 -1.57 22.07 -24.08
N TRP A 293 -2.84 22.29 -24.39
CA TRP A 293 -3.68 21.34 -25.13
C TRP A 293 -3.07 20.90 -26.47
N TYR A 294 -2.50 21.84 -27.22
CA TYR A 294 -1.91 21.58 -28.53
C TYR A 294 -0.62 20.75 -28.45
N GLU A 295 0.16 20.86 -27.38
CA GLU A 295 1.39 20.09 -27.21
C GLU A 295 1.10 18.58 -27.27
N GLY A 296 0.07 18.13 -26.55
CA GLY A 296 -0.35 16.74 -26.58
C GLY A 296 -0.90 16.31 -27.95
N ILE A 297 -1.61 17.21 -28.67
CA ILE A 297 -2.09 16.91 -30.03
C ILE A 297 -0.89 16.72 -30.96
N GLU A 298 0.06 17.65 -30.96
CA GLU A 298 1.22 17.64 -31.84
C GLU A 298 2.09 16.41 -31.58
N LYS A 299 2.34 16.06 -30.31
CA LYS A 299 3.10 14.85 -29.97
C LYS A 299 2.42 13.57 -30.39
N ASN A 300 1.12 13.45 -30.16
CA ASN A 300 0.37 12.28 -30.62
C ASN A 300 0.35 12.19 -32.15
N LEU A 301 0.24 13.32 -32.84
CA LEU A 301 0.28 13.39 -34.30
C LEU A 301 1.65 12.96 -34.86
N ASP A 302 2.74 13.39 -34.23
CA ASP A 302 4.09 12.98 -34.59
C ASP A 302 4.28 11.46 -34.41
N TRP A 303 3.81 10.87 -33.31
CA TRP A 303 3.88 9.42 -33.14
C TRP A 303 3.02 8.63 -34.12
N ILE A 304 1.88 9.16 -34.56
CA ILE A 304 1.09 8.57 -35.65
C ILE A 304 1.88 8.61 -36.96
N ARG A 305 2.50 9.75 -37.28
CA ARG A 305 3.33 9.92 -38.49
C ARG A 305 4.55 9.00 -38.49
N GLU A 306 5.16 8.80 -37.33
CA GLU A 306 6.28 7.88 -37.15
C GLU A 306 5.85 6.40 -37.15
N GLY A 307 4.55 6.10 -37.16
CA GLY A 307 4.00 4.75 -37.07
C GLY A 307 4.17 4.08 -35.71
N LYS A 308 4.55 4.86 -34.67
CA LYS A 308 4.70 4.41 -33.28
C LYS A 308 3.37 4.34 -32.55
N LEU A 309 2.41 5.18 -32.94
CA LEU A 309 1.05 5.20 -32.40
C LEU A 309 0.04 4.76 -33.46
N ARG A 310 -0.71 3.72 -33.17
CA ARG A 310 -1.80 3.20 -34.00
C ARG A 310 -3.16 3.58 -33.42
N TYR A 311 -4.12 3.81 -34.30
CA TYR A 311 -5.48 4.15 -33.93
C TYR A 311 -6.49 3.26 -34.64
N LYS A 312 -7.64 3.05 -34.00
CA LYS A 312 -8.83 2.39 -34.56
C LYS A 312 -10.04 3.20 -34.12
N GLU A 313 -10.94 3.53 -35.05
CA GLU A 313 -12.18 4.24 -34.76
C GLU A 313 -13.37 3.37 -35.13
N THR A 314 -14.39 3.37 -34.29
CA THR A 314 -15.70 2.78 -34.61
C THR A 314 -16.61 3.90 -35.09
N ILE A 315 -16.98 3.92 -36.38
CA ILE A 315 -17.83 4.97 -36.95
C ILE A 315 -19.25 4.47 -37.16
N THR A 316 -20.21 5.14 -36.53
CA THR A 316 -21.65 4.89 -36.76
C THR A 316 -22.25 6.05 -37.54
N TYR A 317 -22.97 5.72 -38.62
CA TYR A 317 -23.54 6.70 -39.53
C TYR A 317 -24.98 7.06 -39.15
N GLY A 318 -25.32 8.35 -39.28
CA GLY A 318 -26.67 8.87 -39.06
C GLY A 318 -26.84 9.45 -37.66
N PHE A 319 -27.33 10.70 -37.59
CA PHE A 319 -27.47 11.42 -36.31
C PHE A 319 -28.49 10.75 -35.38
N GLU A 320 -29.53 10.14 -35.95
CA GLU A 320 -30.61 9.45 -35.28
C GLU A 320 -30.11 8.23 -34.48
N ASN A 321 -28.99 7.64 -34.90
CA ASN A 321 -28.38 6.47 -34.27
C ASN A 321 -27.46 6.83 -33.09
N THR A 322 -27.32 8.12 -32.74
CA THR A 322 -26.39 8.58 -31.69
C THR A 322 -26.67 7.93 -30.33
N PHE A 323 -27.96 7.79 -29.98
CA PHE A 323 -28.34 7.14 -28.72
C PHE A 323 -27.95 5.65 -28.69
N GLU A 324 -28.19 4.91 -29.78
CA GLU A 324 -27.84 3.50 -29.87
C GLU A 324 -26.33 3.29 -29.77
N ALA A 325 -25.53 4.15 -30.40
CA ALA A 325 -24.07 4.13 -30.29
C ALA A 325 -23.60 4.42 -28.85
N PHE A 326 -24.21 5.38 -28.17
CA PHE A 326 -23.91 5.69 -26.77
C PHE A 326 -24.20 4.52 -25.83
N VAL A 327 -25.37 3.88 -25.97
CA VAL A 327 -25.72 2.69 -25.17
C VAL A 327 -24.80 1.51 -25.51
N GLY A 328 -24.52 1.29 -26.80
CA GLY A 328 -23.62 0.21 -27.24
C GLY A 328 -22.21 0.33 -26.67
N MET A 329 -21.71 1.56 -26.50
CA MET A 329 -20.40 1.85 -25.89
C MET A 329 -20.40 1.66 -24.37
N LEU A 330 -21.52 1.93 -23.68
CA LEU A 330 -21.65 1.72 -22.22
C LEU A 330 -21.93 0.26 -21.81
N ARG A 331 -22.47 -0.56 -22.72
CA ARG A 331 -22.62 -2.00 -22.50
C ARG A 331 -21.26 -2.68 -22.55
N VAL A 332 -21.04 -3.63 -21.63
CA VAL A 332 -19.79 -4.38 -21.52
C VAL A 332 -19.48 -5.09 -22.83
N GLY A 333 -18.66 -4.47 -23.68
CA GLY A 333 -18.40 -4.94 -25.03
C GLY A 333 -18.02 -3.87 -26.06
N GLY A 334 -18.17 -2.57 -25.81
CA GLY A 334 -17.81 -1.53 -26.79
C GLY A 334 -16.35 -1.61 -27.29
N GLU A 335 -16.15 -1.65 -28.62
CA GLU A 335 -14.83 -1.61 -29.27
C GLU A 335 -14.38 -0.16 -29.50
N SER A 336 -13.18 0.20 -29.02
CA SER A 336 -12.42 1.43 -29.37
C SER A 336 -13.20 2.76 -29.19
N PRO A 337 -12.63 3.96 -29.42
CA PRO A 337 -13.43 5.19 -29.47
C PRO A 337 -14.54 5.06 -30.51
N THR A 338 -15.79 5.32 -30.11
CA THR A 338 -16.93 5.35 -31.03
C THR A 338 -17.22 6.79 -31.42
N VAL A 339 -17.11 7.09 -32.71
CA VAL A 339 -17.37 8.42 -33.29
C VAL A 339 -18.60 8.32 -34.19
N MET A 340 -19.55 9.25 -34.04
CA MET A 340 -20.71 9.32 -34.94
C MET A 340 -20.39 10.19 -36.14
N ALA A 341 -20.66 9.71 -37.36
CA ALA A 341 -20.64 10.52 -38.56
C ALA A 341 -22.04 11.11 -38.81
N ALA A 342 -22.15 12.43 -38.73
CA ALA A 342 -23.38 13.18 -38.98
C ALA A 342 -23.56 13.39 -40.49
N ALA A 343 -24.09 12.39 -41.20
CA ALA A 343 -24.38 12.53 -42.63
C ALA A 343 -25.65 13.35 -42.86
N ALA A 344 -25.50 14.64 -43.14
CA ALA A 344 -26.51 15.41 -43.87
C ALA A 344 -26.24 15.24 -45.38
N THR A 345 -27.00 14.34 -46.02
CA THR A 345 -27.09 14.06 -47.48
C THR A 345 -25.85 13.50 -48.21
N CYS A 346 -25.84 12.18 -48.50
CA CYS A 346 -25.52 11.64 -49.84
C CYS A 346 -25.91 10.15 -49.98
N SER A 347 -26.11 9.73 -51.23
CA SER A 347 -26.89 8.59 -51.73
C SER A 347 -26.37 7.17 -51.45
N SER A 348 -27.32 6.25 -51.43
CA SER A 348 -27.17 4.79 -51.38
C SER A 348 -26.15 4.21 -52.36
N SER A 349 -25.22 3.41 -51.87
CA SER A 349 -24.69 2.26 -52.61
C SER A 349 -24.52 1.07 -51.65
N ARG A 350 -25.32 0.03 -51.87
CA ARG A 350 -25.24 -1.24 -51.15
C ARG A 350 -24.06 -2.03 -51.71
N ILE A 351 -23.10 -2.41 -50.86
CA ILE A 351 -22.19 -3.52 -51.16
C ILE A 351 -22.51 -4.65 -50.19
N ARG A 352 -23.11 -5.72 -50.73
CA ARG A 352 -23.23 -7.03 -50.09
C ARG A 352 -21.84 -7.67 -50.04
N MET A 353 -21.40 -8.17 -48.89
CA MET A 353 -20.35 -9.20 -48.85
C MET A 353 -20.99 -10.57 -48.58
N ASN A 354 -20.76 -11.48 -49.52
CA ASN A 354 -21.20 -12.86 -49.53
C ASN A 354 -20.47 -13.68 -48.46
N ALA A 355 -21.23 -14.54 -47.77
CA ALA A 355 -20.70 -15.65 -47.02
C ALA A 355 -20.03 -16.67 -47.95
N PHE A 356 -18.75 -16.97 -47.73
CA PHE A 356 -18.08 -18.12 -48.33
C PHE A 356 -17.92 -19.22 -47.29
N LYS A 357 -18.61 -20.34 -47.54
CA LYS A 357 -18.30 -21.66 -46.97
C LYS A 357 -16.86 -22.04 -47.33
N ARG A 358 -16.11 -22.56 -46.36
CA ARG A 358 -14.93 -23.39 -46.63
C ARG A 358 -15.18 -24.78 -46.06
N ASP A 359 -15.18 -25.75 -46.97
CA ASP A 359 -15.05 -27.17 -46.68
C ASP A 359 -13.73 -27.65 -47.26
N LYS A 360 -12.98 -28.42 -46.46
CA LYS A 360 -11.82 -29.28 -46.73
C LYS A 360 -10.50 -28.69 -47.24
N LYS A 361 -9.49 -28.70 -46.35
CA LYS A 361 -8.35 -29.65 -46.42
C LYS A 361 -7.56 -29.61 -45.11
N GLU A 362 -7.41 -30.78 -44.49
CA GLU A 362 -6.51 -31.03 -43.36
C GLU A 362 -5.05 -31.14 -43.81
N GLU A 363 -4.19 -30.97 -42.82
CA GLU A 363 -2.75 -31.28 -42.71
C GLU A 363 -1.76 -30.12 -42.90
N GLU A 364 -0.89 -30.00 -41.89
CA GLU A 364 0.25 -29.09 -41.70
C GLU A 364 -0.02 -27.70 -41.10
N ASP A 365 -0.40 -27.66 -39.81
CA ASP A 365 0.26 -26.73 -38.87
C ASP A 365 -0.01 -27.15 -37.41
N GLY A 366 1.01 -27.05 -36.54
CA GLY A 366 0.97 -27.43 -35.12
C GLY A 366 0.18 -26.45 -34.24
N GLY A 367 -1.04 -26.10 -34.65
CA GLY A 367 -1.95 -25.24 -33.88
C GLY A 367 -2.58 -25.96 -32.68
N ASN A 368 -2.97 -25.19 -31.65
CA ASN A 368 -3.70 -25.75 -30.51
C ASN A 368 -5.02 -26.36 -30.99
N PRO A 369 -5.28 -27.67 -30.78
CA PRO A 369 -6.50 -28.35 -31.27
C PRO A 369 -7.80 -27.85 -30.63
N PHE A 370 -7.71 -26.97 -29.62
CA PHE A 370 -8.82 -26.33 -28.92
C PHE A 370 -8.92 -24.82 -29.22
N GLN A 371 -8.25 -24.33 -30.26
CA GLN A 371 -8.33 -22.94 -30.69
C GLN A 371 -9.73 -22.68 -31.33
N ASN A 372 -10.45 -21.67 -30.82
CA ASN A 372 -11.80 -21.27 -31.26
C ASN A 372 -12.96 -22.20 -30.81
N LEU A 373 -12.93 -22.73 -29.59
CA LEU A 373 -14.09 -23.42 -29.02
C LEU A 373 -15.21 -22.43 -28.66
N GLU A 374 -16.43 -22.70 -29.10
CA GLU A 374 -17.62 -21.98 -28.67
C GLU A 374 -18.29 -22.68 -27.47
N LYS A 375 -18.51 -21.93 -26.38
CA LYS A 375 -19.13 -22.43 -25.14
C LYS A 375 -20.43 -23.21 -25.39
N THR A 376 -21.35 -22.62 -26.16
CA THR A 376 -22.66 -23.21 -26.46
C THR A 376 -22.52 -24.56 -27.18
N THR A 377 -21.59 -24.65 -28.12
CA THR A 377 -21.30 -25.88 -28.88
C THR A 377 -20.72 -26.96 -27.98
N VAL A 378 -19.77 -26.63 -27.10
CA VAL A 378 -19.16 -27.59 -26.17
C VAL A 378 -20.17 -28.10 -25.14
N LEU A 379 -21.04 -27.23 -24.60
CA LEU A 379 -22.11 -27.64 -23.67
C LEU A 379 -23.16 -28.52 -24.36
N GLN A 380 -23.46 -28.29 -25.63
CA GLN A 380 -24.32 -29.19 -26.41
C GLN A 380 -23.65 -30.55 -26.62
N GLU A 381 -22.35 -30.59 -26.93
CA GLU A 381 -21.58 -31.83 -27.04
C GLU A 381 -21.60 -32.63 -25.72
N ALA A 382 -21.62 -31.97 -24.56
CA ALA A 382 -21.68 -32.60 -23.23
C ALA A 382 -22.90 -33.52 -23.04
N ARG A 383 -23.97 -33.35 -23.85
CA ARG A 383 -25.12 -34.28 -23.86
C ARG A 383 -24.71 -35.71 -24.21
N THR A 384 -23.61 -35.89 -24.94
CA THR A 384 -22.99 -37.20 -25.25
C THR A 384 -22.62 -37.99 -23.98
N PHE A 385 -22.43 -37.33 -22.83
CA PHE A 385 -22.19 -38.04 -21.56
C PHE A 385 -23.35 -38.93 -21.13
N ASN A 386 -24.56 -38.70 -21.69
CA ASN A 386 -25.74 -39.50 -21.42
C ASN A 386 -25.87 -40.74 -22.33
N ASP A 387 -25.00 -40.91 -23.33
CA ASP A 387 -25.06 -42.05 -24.26
C ASP A 387 -24.83 -43.38 -23.54
N THR A 388 -25.58 -44.40 -23.94
CA THR A 388 -25.42 -45.77 -23.43
C THR A 388 -25.17 -46.72 -24.61
N PRO A 389 -23.96 -47.32 -24.76
CA PRO A 389 -22.81 -47.24 -23.87
C PRO A 389 -21.97 -45.95 -24.02
N VAL A 390 -21.36 -45.49 -22.93
CA VAL A 390 -20.47 -44.31 -22.90
C VAL A 390 -19.21 -44.57 -23.74
N ASN A 391 -18.84 -43.63 -24.62
CA ASN A 391 -17.59 -43.69 -25.41
C ASN A 391 -16.45 -42.93 -24.69
N PRO A 392 -15.46 -43.62 -24.08
CA PRO A 392 -14.51 -42.96 -23.21
C PRO A 392 -13.62 -41.92 -23.89
N ARG A 393 -13.20 -42.18 -25.15
CA ARG A 393 -12.34 -41.26 -25.90
C ARG A 393 -13.07 -39.97 -26.26
N LYS A 394 -14.32 -40.10 -26.73
CA LYS A 394 -15.15 -38.95 -27.10
C LYS A 394 -15.51 -38.12 -25.86
N CYS A 395 -15.91 -38.77 -24.77
CA CYS A 395 -16.24 -38.08 -23.52
C CYS A 395 -15.01 -37.40 -22.88
N ALA A 396 -13.83 -38.03 -22.94
CA ALA A 396 -12.59 -37.41 -22.49
C ALA A 396 -12.27 -36.13 -23.28
N HIS A 397 -12.39 -36.18 -24.61
CA HIS A 397 -12.17 -35.01 -25.46
C HIS A 397 -13.15 -33.87 -25.14
N ILE A 398 -14.44 -34.17 -24.97
CA ILE A 398 -15.46 -33.16 -24.61
C ILE A 398 -15.20 -32.59 -23.22
N LEU A 399 -14.88 -33.42 -22.22
CA LEU A 399 -14.56 -32.95 -20.88
C LEU A 399 -13.27 -32.11 -20.85
N THR A 400 -12.28 -32.44 -21.68
CA THR A 400 -11.10 -31.59 -21.88
C THR A 400 -11.47 -30.25 -22.51
N LYS A 401 -12.42 -30.19 -23.46
CA LYS A 401 -12.94 -28.92 -23.99
C LYS A 401 -13.60 -28.08 -22.90
N ILE A 402 -14.43 -28.68 -22.04
CA ILE A 402 -15.08 -27.97 -20.92
C ILE A 402 -14.02 -27.43 -19.95
N LEU A 403 -13.07 -28.26 -19.54
CA LEU A 403 -11.98 -27.84 -18.66
C LEU A 403 -11.07 -26.79 -19.29
N TYR A 404 -10.84 -26.87 -20.60
CA TYR A 404 -10.10 -25.86 -21.35
C TYR A 404 -10.85 -24.53 -21.36
N LEU A 405 -12.17 -24.54 -21.61
CA LEU A 405 -13.01 -23.35 -21.51
C LEU A 405 -12.93 -22.72 -20.12
N LEU A 406 -13.10 -23.53 -19.06
CA LEU A 406 -12.96 -23.07 -17.67
C LEU A 406 -11.56 -22.51 -17.38
N ASN A 407 -10.50 -23.11 -17.92
CA ASN A 407 -9.11 -22.64 -17.73
C ASN A 407 -8.75 -21.43 -18.60
N GLN A 408 -9.44 -21.22 -19.74
CA GLN A 408 -9.43 -19.92 -20.45
C GLN A 408 -10.29 -18.89 -19.73
N GLY A 409 -11.08 -19.35 -18.74
CA GLY A 409 -11.89 -18.53 -17.86
C GLY A 409 -13.33 -18.32 -18.32
N GLU A 410 -13.78 -19.01 -19.35
CA GLU A 410 -15.17 -18.93 -19.80
C GLU A 410 -16.14 -19.23 -18.65
N GLN A 411 -16.99 -18.26 -18.27
CA GLN A 411 -17.93 -18.44 -17.15
C GLN A 411 -19.13 -19.29 -17.58
N LEU A 412 -19.35 -20.40 -16.88
CA LEU A 412 -20.58 -21.18 -16.96
C LEU A 412 -21.60 -20.59 -15.98
N GLY A 413 -22.83 -20.34 -16.42
CA GLY A 413 -23.91 -19.99 -15.51
C GLY A 413 -24.24 -21.18 -14.60
N THR A 414 -24.79 -20.92 -13.40
CA THR A 414 -25.14 -21.96 -12.41
C THR A 414 -25.93 -23.11 -13.04
N THR A 415 -26.97 -22.81 -13.83
CA THR A 415 -27.78 -23.85 -14.50
C THR A 415 -26.96 -24.68 -15.51
N GLU A 416 -26.12 -24.03 -16.31
CA GLU A 416 -25.27 -24.72 -17.31
C GLU A 416 -24.22 -25.60 -16.64
N ALA A 417 -23.61 -25.11 -15.56
CA ALA A 417 -22.65 -25.83 -14.74
C ALA A 417 -23.31 -27.04 -14.07
N THR A 418 -24.51 -26.87 -13.51
CA THR A 418 -25.30 -27.95 -12.91
C THR A 418 -25.69 -29.01 -13.94
N GLU A 419 -26.15 -28.63 -15.13
CA GLU A 419 -26.46 -29.58 -16.21
C GLU A 419 -25.23 -30.36 -16.68
N ALA A 420 -24.10 -29.66 -16.91
CA ALA A 420 -22.85 -30.29 -17.30
C ALA A 420 -22.31 -31.21 -16.20
N PHE A 421 -22.43 -30.81 -14.93
CA PHE A 421 -22.04 -31.59 -13.77
C PHE A 421 -22.87 -32.87 -13.66
N PHE A 422 -24.21 -32.77 -13.74
CA PHE A 422 -25.09 -33.94 -13.72
C PHE A 422 -24.80 -34.90 -14.88
N ALA A 423 -24.60 -34.38 -16.09
CA ALA A 423 -24.23 -35.20 -17.25
C ALA A 423 -22.89 -35.92 -17.01
N MET A 424 -21.90 -35.24 -16.43
CA MET A 424 -20.59 -35.80 -16.10
C MET A 424 -20.69 -36.95 -15.07
N THR A 425 -21.66 -36.95 -14.16
CA THR A 425 -21.81 -38.02 -13.15
C THR A 425 -21.99 -39.42 -13.77
N LYS A 426 -22.55 -39.53 -14.98
CA LYS A 426 -22.68 -40.82 -15.69
C LYS A 426 -21.34 -41.39 -16.14
N LEU A 427 -20.32 -40.55 -16.28
CA LEU A 427 -18.98 -40.97 -16.71
C LEU A 427 -18.27 -41.85 -15.66
N PHE A 428 -18.73 -41.85 -14.40
CA PHE A 428 -18.29 -42.80 -13.36
C PHE A 428 -18.55 -44.28 -13.71
N GLN A 429 -19.38 -44.57 -14.72
CA GLN A 429 -19.59 -45.94 -15.21
C GLN A 429 -18.41 -46.46 -16.06
N SER A 430 -17.59 -45.56 -16.62
CA SER A 430 -16.42 -45.93 -17.42
C SER A 430 -15.26 -46.41 -16.55
N ARG A 431 -14.58 -47.48 -16.98
CA ARG A 431 -13.34 -47.96 -16.34
C ARG A 431 -12.06 -47.33 -16.92
N ASP A 432 -12.20 -46.36 -17.82
CA ASP A 432 -11.06 -45.66 -18.42
C ASP A 432 -10.39 -44.71 -17.41
N VAL A 433 -9.09 -44.91 -17.17
CA VAL A 433 -8.30 -44.18 -16.16
C VAL A 433 -8.19 -42.69 -16.48
N VAL A 434 -8.06 -42.34 -17.77
CA VAL A 434 -7.88 -40.94 -18.20
C VAL A 434 -9.19 -40.18 -18.04
N LEU A 435 -10.29 -40.75 -18.51
CA LEU A 435 -11.62 -40.19 -18.33
C LEU A 435 -11.95 -40.05 -16.84
N ARG A 436 -11.65 -41.06 -16.02
CA ARG A 436 -11.88 -41.02 -14.57
C ARG A 436 -11.13 -39.86 -13.90
N ARG A 437 -9.87 -39.62 -14.28
CA ARG A 437 -9.09 -38.48 -13.78
C ARG A 437 -9.67 -37.13 -14.21
N LEU A 438 -10.11 -37.02 -15.45
CA LEU A 438 -10.78 -35.83 -15.95
C LEU A 438 -12.09 -35.56 -15.21
N VAL A 439 -12.83 -36.60 -14.83
CA VAL A 439 -14.05 -36.46 -14.00
C VAL A 439 -13.71 -35.87 -12.63
N TYR A 440 -12.65 -36.33 -11.96
CA TYR A 440 -12.25 -35.72 -10.68
C TYR A 440 -11.84 -34.25 -10.84
N LEU A 441 -11.14 -33.89 -11.91
CA LEU A 441 -10.80 -32.50 -12.20
C LEU A 441 -12.05 -31.68 -12.51
N GLY A 442 -12.96 -32.21 -13.34
CA GLY A 442 -14.25 -31.59 -13.63
C GLY A 442 -15.09 -31.35 -12.38
N ILE A 443 -15.09 -32.28 -11.41
CA ILE A 443 -15.77 -32.07 -10.13
C ILE A 443 -15.15 -30.90 -9.38
N LYS A 444 -13.82 -30.84 -9.26
CA LYS A 444 -13.15 -29.76 -8.51
C LYS A 444 -13.38 -28.38 -9.10
N GLU A 445 -13.42 -28.27 -10.44
CA GLU A 445 -13.64 -26.99 -11.12
C GLU A 445 -15.13 -26.58 -11.15
N LEU A 446 -16.06 -27.54 -11.33
CA LEU A 446 -17.49 -27.23 -11.43
C LEU A 446 -18.19 -27.15 -10.07
N SER A 447 -17.64 -27.72 -9.00
CA SER A 447 -18.35 -27.86 -7.73
C SER A 447 -18.63 -26.55 -7.00
N SER A 448 -17.88 -25.49 -7.27
CA SER A 448 -18.12 -24.16 -6.70
C SER A 448 -19.26 -23.40 -7.40
N ILE A 449 -19.68 -23.87 -8.59
CA ILE A 449 -20.65 -23.19 -9.47
C ILE A 449 -21.95 -24.01 -9.57
N ALA A 450 -21.85 -25.34 -9.60
CA ALA A 450 -22.99 -26.23 -9.71
C ALA A 450 -23.76 -26.39 -8.39
N GLU A 451 -25.07 -26.61 -8.50
CA GLU A 451 -25.97 -26.97 -7.41
C GLU A 451 -26.05 -28.49 -7.24
N ASP A 452 -26.51 -28.97 -6.08
CA ASP A 452 -26.73 -30.40 -5.77
C ASP A 452 -25.50 -31.31 -6.00
N VAL A 453 -24.29 -30.76 -5.85
CA VAL A 453 -23.02 -31.45 -6.08
C VAL A 453 -22.82 -32.69 -5.21
N ILE A 454 -23.56 -32.81 -4.10
CA ILE A 454 -23.53 -33.95 -3.18
C ILE A 454 -23.92 -35.28 -3.83
N ILE A 455 -24.53 -35.28 -5.02
CA ILE A 455 -24.93 -36.50 -5.75
C ILE A 455 -23.74 -37.44 -6.06
N VAL A 456 -22.52 -36.91 -6.23
CA VAL A 456 -21.33 -37.74 -6.54
C VAL A 456 -20.67 -38.37 -5.30
N THR A 457 -21.15 -38.07 -4.09
CA THR A 457 -20.58 -38.54 -2.83
C THR A 457 -20.44 -40.06 -2.77
N SER A 458 -21.49 -40.79 -3.16
CA SER A 458 -21.46 -42.27 -3.14
C SER A 458 -20.39 -42.83 -4.08
N SER A 459 -20.29 -42.26 -5.29
CA SER A 459 -19.30 -42.64 -6.29
C SER A 459 -17.87 -42.34 -5.83
N LEU A 460 -17.63 -41.16 -5.24
CA LEU A 460 -16.32 -40.78 -4.70
C LEU A 460 -15.94 -41.61 -3.47
N THR A 461 -16.91 -41.93 -2.60
CA THR A 461 -16.68 -42.78 -1.42
C THR A 461 -16.32 -44.21 -1.83
N LYS A 462 -16.94 -44.73 -2.89
CA LYS A 462 -16.59 -46.03 -3.48
C LYS A 462 -15.18 -46.03 -4.08
N ASP A 463 -14.80 -44.97 -4.79
CA ASP A 463 -13.46 -44.86 -5.39
C ASP A 463 -12.38 -44.63 -4.32
N MET A 464 -12.68 -43.90 -3.24
CA MET A 464 -11.82 -43.72 -2.07
C MET A 464 -11.50 -45.04 -1.34
N THR A 465 -12.48 -45.94 -1.26
CA THR A 465 -12.36 -47.25 -0.59
C THR A 465 -12.02 -48.40 -1.56
N GLY A 466 -11.83 -48.09 -2.84
CA GLY A 466 -11.51 -49.06 -3.88
C GLY A 466 -10.11 -49.67 -3.72
N LYS A 467 -9.82 -50.69 -4.54
CA LYS A 467 -8.51 -51.36 -4.56
C LYS A 467 -7.44 -50.61 -5.36
N GLU A 468 -7.82 -49.61 -6.15
CA GLU A 468 -6.92 -48.90 -7.07
C GLU A 468 -6.43 -47.59 -6.46
N ASP A 469 -5.17 -47.57 -5.99
CA ASP A 469 -4.55 -46.39 -5.36
C ASP A 469 -4.57 -45.11 -6.22
N LEU A 470 -4.58 -45.26 -7.55
CA LEU A 470 -4.65 -44.15 -8.50
C LEU A 470 -5.98 -43.39 -8.40
N TYR A 471 -7.07 -44.05 -8.04
CA TYR A 471 -8.37 -43.43 -7.84
C TYR A 471 -8.52 -42.91 -6.42
N ARG A 472 -8.04 -43.67 -5.43
CA ARG A 472 -8.21 -43.34 -4.00
C ARG A 472 -7.72 -41.93 -3.67
N ALA A 473 -6.49 -41.59 -4.05
CA ALA A 473 -5.90 -40.29 -3.73
C ALA A 473 -6.61 -39.12 -4.45
N ALA A 474 -7.04 -39.32 -5.70
CA ALA A 474 -7.74 -38.29 -6.48
C ALA A 474 -9.19 -38.11 -6.02
N ALA A 475 -9.87 -39.21 -5.68
CA ALA A 475 -11.22 -39.22 -5.12
C ALA A 475 -11.27 -38.52 -3.76
N ILE A 476 -10.27 -38.73 -2.88
CA ILE A 476 -10.18 -37.99 -1.60
C ILE A 476 -10.12 -36.48 -1.85
N ARG A 477 -9.25 -36.02 -2.76
CA ARG A 477 -9.12 -34.58 -3.06
C ARG A 477 -10.38 -33.97 -3.68
N ALA A 478 -11.11 -34.73 -4.50
CA ALA A 478 -12.36 -34.28 -5.11
C ALA A 478 -13.56 -34.37 -4.16
N LEU A 479 -13.55 -35.32 -3.22
CA LEU A 479 -14.59 -35.45 -2.20
C LEU A 479 -14.50 -34.31 -1.18
N CYS A 480 -13.28 -34.00 -0.73
CA CYS A 480 -13.07 -32.95 0.26
C CYS A 480 -13.30 -31.52 -0.28
N THR A 481 -13.41 -31.32 -1.60
CA THR A 481 -13.84 -30.02 -2.16
C THR A 481 -15.35 -29.82 -2.11
N ILE A 482 -16.14 -30.89 -2.01
CA ILE A 482 -17.62 -30.84 -1.98
C ILE A 482 -18.22 -31.22 -0.63
N THR A 483 -17.38 -31.58 0.34
CA THR A 483 -17.82 -32.00 1.68
C THR A 483 -18.28 -30.80 2.50
N ASP A 484 -19.50 -30.89 3.03
CA ASP A 484 -20.05 -29.95 4.00
C ASP A 484 -19.94 -30.49 5.45
N GLY A 485 -20.44 -29.72 6.42
CA GLY A 485 -20.38 -30.07 7.84
C GLY A 485 -21.14 -31.36 8.19
N ALA A 486 -22.25 -31.67 7.50
CA ALA A 486 -23.05 -32.87 7.76
C ALA A 486 -22.40 -34.13 7.17
N MET A 487 -21.82 -34.02 5.97
CA MET A 487 -21.14 -35.12 5.28
C MET A 487 -19.82 -35.50 5.94
N LEU A 488 -19.15 -34.56 6.59
CA LEU A 488 -17.88 -34.78 7.26
C LEU A 488 -17.93 -35.97 8.25
N ALA A 489 -19.00 -36.09 9.03
CA ALA A 489 -19.20 -37.21 9.95
C ALA A 489 -19.30 -38.57 9.24
N THR A 490 -19.84 -38.57 8.02
CA THR A 490 -20.03 -39.79 7.22
C THR A 490 -18.71 -40.28 6.62
N ILE A 491 -17.81 -39.36 6.25
CA ILE A 491 -16.52 -39.70 5.63
C ILE A 491 -15.36 -39.84 6.62
N GLU A 492 -15.55 -39.41 7.87
CA GLU A 492 -14.52 -39.34 8.91
C GLU A 492 -13.77 -40.68 9.10
N ARG A 493 -14.49 -41.79 9.18
CA ARG A 493 -13.88 -43.12 9.35
C ARG A 493 -12.90 -43.45 8.20
N TYR A 494 -13.28 -43.11 6.98
CA TYR A 494 -12.46 -43.38 5.80
C TYR A 494 -11.26 -42.43 5.71
N MET A 495 -11.44 -41.17 6.10
CA MET A 495 -10.34 -40.19 6.16
C MET A 495 -9.27 -40.62 7.17
N LYS A 496 -9.66 -41.07 8.37
CA LYS A 496 -8.74 -41.62 9.38
C LYS A 496 -7.93 -42.79 8.82
N GLN A 497 -8.59 -43.74 8.14
CA GLN A 497 -7.91 -44.87 7.49
C GLN A 497 -6.97 -44.42 6.36
N ALA A 498 -7.37 -43.40 5.58
CA ALA A 498 -6.55 -42.88 4.49
C ALA A 498 -5.31 -42.16 4.99
N ILE A 499 -5.38 -41.45 6.13
CA ILE A 499 -4.22 -40.74 6.73
C ILE A 499 -3.08 -41.71 7.05
N VAL A 500 -3.39 -42.90 7.58
CA VAL A 500 -2.38 -43.92 7.96
C VAL A 500 -2.19 -44.99 6.87
N ASP A 501 -2.63 -44.71 5.64
CA ASP A 501 -2.55 -45.68 4.55
C ASP A 501 -1.09 -45.99 4.16
N ARG A 502 -0.86 -47.23 3.73
CA ARG A 502 0.46 -47.69 3.25
C ARG A 502 0.90 -46.95 1.98
N SER A 503 -0.04 -46.49 1.16
CA SER A 503 0.23 -45.73 -0.05
C SER A 503 0.52 -44.27 0.29
N PRO A 504 1.75 -43.78 0.03
CA PRO A 504 2.11 -42.40 0.38
C PRO A 504 1.26 -41.35 -0.35
N ALA A 505 0.78 -41.66 -1.55
CA ALA A 505 -0.08 -40.77 -2.33
C ALA A 505 -1.45 -40.59 -1.67
N VAL A 506 -2.01 -41.65 -1.10
CA VAL A 506 -3.30 -41.64 -0.39
C VAL A 506 -3.16 -40.93 0.95
N SER A 507 -2.16 -41.30 1.76
CA SER A 507 -1.86 -40.65 3.04
C SER A 507 -1.59 -39.16 2.87
N SER A 508 -0.75 -38.78 1.90
CA SER A 508 -0.49 -37.38 1.59
C SER A 508 -1.72 -36.63 1.11
N ALA A 509 -2.59 -37.25 0.30
CA ALA A 509 -3.82 -36.62 -0.16
C ALA A 509 -4.80 -36.38 1.00
N ALA A 510 -4.94 -37.36 1.90
CA ALA A 510 -5.79 -37.24 3.08
C ALA A 510 -5.29 -36.15 4.04
N LEU A 511 -3.99 -36.13 4.35
CA LEU A 511 -3.38 -35.12 5.24
C LEU A 511 -3.55 -33.69 4.70
N VAL A 512 -3.35 -33.46 3.41
CA VAL A 512 -3.56 -32.13 2.80
C VAL A 512 -5.06 -31.77 2.81
N SER A 513 -5.93 -32.75 2.54
CA SER A 513 -7.38 -32.54 2.56
C SER A 513 -7.89 -32.20 3.96
N THR A 514 -7.29 -32.72 5.03
CA THR A 514 -7.53 -32.31 6.42
C THR A 514 -7.32 -30.81 6.63
N VAL A 515 -6.29 -30.24 6.01
CA VAL A 515 -6.01 -28.78 6.10
C VAL A 515 -7.05 -27.98 5.32
N HIS A 516 -7.50 -28.46 4.15
CA HIS A 516 -8.57 -27.81 3.37
C HIS A 516 -9.93 -27.84 4.09
N LEU A 517 -10.29 -28.98 4.69
CA LEU A 517 -11.54 -29.17 5.43
C LEU A 517 -11.63 -28.30 6.69
N LYS A 518 -10.53 -27.68 7.13
CA LYS A 518 -10.54 -26.70 8.22
C LYS A 518 -11.52 -25.54 7.96
N ASN A 519 -11.67 -25.11 6.71
CA ASN A 519 -12.60 -24.02 6.35
C ASN A 519 -14.07 -24.46 6.49
N VAL A 520 -14.35 -25.77 6.42
CA VAL A 520 -15.68 -26.35 6.64
C VAL A 520 -15.92 -26.58 8.13
N SER A 521 -14.90 -27.07 8.85
CA SER A 521 -14.99 -27.33 10.28
C SER A 521 -13.63 -27.17 10.96
N GLY A 522 -13.54 -26.15 11.82
CA GLY A 522 -12.27 -25.68 12.39
C GLY A 522 -11.54 -26.66 13.30
N ASP A 523 -12.20 -27.72 13.76
CA ASP A 523 -11.69 -28.72 14.71
C ASP A 523 -11.23 -30.03 14.04
N VAL A 524 -11.38 -30.17 12.72
CA VAL A 524 -11.02 -31.41 11.97
C VAL A 524 -9.58 -31.83 12.19
N ALA A 525 -8.64 -30.88 12.14
CA ALA A 525 -7.23 -31.15 12.41
C ALA A 525 -6.99 -31.66 13.84
N ARG A 526 -7.79 -31.20 14.81
CA ARG A 526 -7.72 -31.65 16.21
C ARG A 526 -8.32 -33.06 16.35
N ARG A 527 -9.44 -33.33 15.69
CA ARG A 527 -10.10 -34.66 15.69
C ARG A 527 -9.22 -35.76 15.12
N TRP A 528 -8.38 -35.46 14.13
CA TRP A 528 -7.54 -36.44 13.43
C TRP A 528 -6.05 -36.33 13.79
N ALA A 529 -5.74 -35.68 14.92
CA ALA A 529 -4.37 -35.45 15.35
C ALA A 529 -3.64 -36.76 15.71
N ASN A 530 -4.35 -37.80 16.15
CA ASN A 530 -3.75 -39.09 16.50
C ASN A 530 -3.24 -39.83 15.26
N GLU A 531 -4.05 -39.88 14.21
CA GLU A 531 -3.70 -40.48 12.92
C GLU A 531 -2.58 -39.69 12.25
N ALA A 532 -2.62 -38.35 12.32
CA ALA A 532 -1.51 -37.52 11.82
C ALA A 532 -0.21 -37.75 12.63
N GLN A 533 -0.31 -38.03 13.93
CA GLN A 533 0.84 -38.36 14.78
C GLN A 533 1.48 -39.70 14.39
N GLU A 534 0.69 -40.67 13.96
CA GLU A 534 1.17 -41.94 13.41
C GLU A 534 1.82 -41.74 12.04
N ALA A 535 1.18 -40.98 11.14
CA ALA A 535 1.70 -40.67 9.80
C ALA A 535 3.04 -39.91 9.83
N LEU A 536 3.33 -39.17 10.91
CA LEU A 536 4.63 -38.49 11.11
C LEU A 536 5.83 -39.46 11.14
N ASN A 537 5.60 -40.72 11.52
CA ASN A 537 6.63 -41.76 11.54
C ASN A 537 6.84 -42.43 10.16
N SER A 538 6.14 -41.97 9.12
CA SER A 538 6.29 -42.50 7.76
C SER A 538 7.70 -42.29 7.20
N ASP A 539 8.17 -43.25 6.41
CA ASP A 539 9.42 -43.16 5.67
C ASP A 539 9.34 -42.20 4.47
N ASN A 540 8.13 -41.80 4.06
CA ASN A 540 7.94 -40.89 2.96
C ASN A 540 8.10 -39.42 3.38
N ILE A 541 8.98 -38.71 2.67
CA ILE A 541 9.33 -37.30 2.91
C ILE A 541 8.10 -36.38 2.94
N MET A 542 7.16 -36.56 2.01
CA MET A 542 5.99 -35.68 1.87
C MET A 542 4.90 -36.02 2.89
N VAL A 543 4.71 -37.31 3.20
CA VAL A 543 3.78 -37.73 4.26
C VAL A 543 4.21 -37.15 5.60
N GLN A 544 5.49 -37.29 5.95
CA GLN A 544 6.04 -36.72 7.19
C GLN A 544 5.89 -35.19 7.25
N TYR A 545 6.08 -34.48 6.13
CA TYR A 545 5.88 -33.04 6.05
C TYR A 545 4.41 -32.62 6.24
N HIS A 546 3.47 -33.24 5.51
CA HIS A 546 2.05 -32.92 5.63
C HIS A 546 1.49 -33.30 7.01
N ALA A 547 1.94 -34.42 7.58
CA ALA A 547 1.57 -34.85 8.93
C ALA A 547 1.98 -33.81 9.98
N LEU A 548 3.20 -33.26 9.89
CA LEU A 548 3.65 -32.18 10.75
C LEU A 548 2.79 -30.92 10.58
N GLY A 549 2.41 -30.58 9.34
CA GLY A 549 1.52 -29.46 9.05
C GLY A 549 0.15 -29.59 9.72
N VAL A 550 -0.47 -30.78 9.65
CA VAL A 550 -1.75 -31.06 10.32
C VAL A 550 -1.61 -30.98 11.85
N LEU A 551 -0.56 -31.56 12.42
CA LEU A 551 -0.31 -31.52 13.87
C LEU A 551 -0.07 -30.11 14.39
N TYR A 552 0.67 -29.29 13.65
CA TYR A 552 0.84 -27.89 14.00
C TYR A 552 -0.51 -27.16 13.95
N GLN A 553 -1.29 -27.35 12.89
CA GLN A 553 -2.60 -26.73 12.75
C GLN A 553 -3.60 -27.16 13.83
N ALA A 554 -3.50 -28.41 14.31
CA ALA A 554 -4.30 -28.95 15.40
C ALA A 554 -3.97 -28.33 16.76
N ARG A 555 -2.70 -27.96 16.97
CA ARG A 555 -2.15 -27.52 18.26
C ARG A 555 -1.87 -26.03 18.34
N LYS A 556 -1.88 -25.29 17.22
CA LYS A 556 -1.46 -23.87 17.19
C LYS A 556 -2.26 -22.93 18.10
N SER A 557 -3.48 -23.31 18.49
CA SER A 557 -4.29 -22.57 19.47
C SER A 557 -3.83 -22.78 20.92
N ASP A 558 -3.08 -23.85 21.19
CA ASP A 558 -2.53 -24.19 22.50
C ASP A 558 -1.01 -24.13 22.45
N LYS A 559 -0.46 -23.03 22.98
CA LYS A 559 0.99 -22.78 23.04
C LYS A 559 1.76 -23.92 23.71
N HIS A 560 1.23 -24.50 24.80
CA HIS A 560 1.90 -25.59 25.51
C HIS A 560 1.94 -26.87 24.68
N ALA A 561 0.89 -27.16 23.90
CA ALA A 561 0.86 -28.29 22.99
C ALA A 561 1.86 -28.15 21.83
N VAL A 562 2.09 -26.92 21.34
CA VAL A 562 3.12 -26.63 20.33
C VAL A 562 4.52 -26.80 20.91
N ILE A 563 4.79 -26.27 22.10
CA ILE A 563 6.08 -26.45 22.80
C ILE A 563 6.40 -27.93 22.97
N LYS A 564 5.43 -28.74 23.46
CA LYS A 564 5.61 -30.20 23.60
C LYS A 564 5.86 -30.91 22.27
N LEU A 565 5.19 -30.49 21.20
CA LEU A 565 5.40 -31.05 19.86
C LEU A 565 6.82 -30.76 19.36
N VAL A 566 7.26 -29.51 19.46
CA VAL A 566 8.59 -29.07 19.02
C VAL A 566 9.68 -29.77 19.85
N ALA A 567 9.57 -29.75 21.18
CA ALA A 567 10.54 -30.41 22.06
C ALA A 567 10.67 -31.93 21.79
N LYS A 568 9.55 -32.62 21.50
CA LYS A 568 9.57 -34.02 21.08
C LYS A 568 10.33 -34.21 19.77
N LEU A 569 10.07 -33.33 18.79
CA LEU A 569 10.63 -33.48 17.45
C LEU A 569 12.08 -33.05 17.33
N MET A 570 12.55 -32.11 18.15
CA MET A 570 13.98 -31.76 18.25
C MET A 570 14.85 -32.95 18.65
N ARG A 571 14.31 -33.86 19.48
CA ARG A 571 15.00 -35.08 19.92
C ARG A 571 14.90 -36.23 18.92
N SER A 572 14.08 -36.09 17.88
CA SER A 572 13.88 -37.11 16.84
C SER A 572 14.46 -36.64 15.51
N SER A 573 15.20 -37.51 14.81
CA SER A 573 15.71 -37.16 13.49
C SER A 573 14.60 -37.26 12.44
N LEU A 574 14.04 -36.13 12.01
CA LEU A 574 13.14 -36.07 10.86
C LEU A 574 13.90 -36.45 9.57
N LYS A 575 13.30 -37.31 8.74
CA LYS A 575 13.88 -37.74 7.46
C LYS A 575 13.61 -36.72 6.35
N SER A 576 12.49 -36.01 6.46
CA SER A 576 12.04 -35.02 5.49
C SER A 576 12.74 -33.67 5.70
N PRO A 577 13.50 -33.17 4.71
CA PRO A 577 14.08 -31.83 4.81
C PRO A 577 13.01 -30.73 4.84
N TYR A 578 11.83 -30.94 4.22
CA TYR A 578 10.71 -30.01 4.31
C TYR A 578 10.11 -29.94 5.72
N ALA A 579 9.99 -31.10 6.39
CA ALA A 579 9.53 -31.15 7.78
C ALA A 579 10.55 -30.51 8.72
N ALA A 580 11.86 -30.71 8.48
CA ALA A 580 12.91 -30.04 9.25
C ALA A 580 12.85 -28.51 9.10
N CYS A 581 12.68 -27.98 7.89
CA CYS A 581 12.47 -26.53 7.69
C CYS A 581 11.21 -26.02 8.40
N LEU A 582 10.10 -26.76 8.34
CA LEU A 582 8.88 -26.39 9.07
C LEU A 582 9.10 -26.40 10.59
N LEU A 583 9.85 -27.37 11.11
CA LEU A 583 10.22 -27.44 12.53
C LEU A 583 11.10 -26.26 12.96
N ILE A 584 12.09 -25.86 12.14
CA ILE A 584 12.91 -24.66 12.39
C ILE A 584 12.01 -23.42 12.48
N ARG A 585 11.08 -23.23 11.54
CA ARG A 585 10.14 -22.10 11.57
C ARG A 585 9.25 -22.10 12.82
N MET A 586 8.80 -23.27 13.25
CA MET A 586 8.03 -23.42 14.49
C MET A 586 8.88 -23.06 15.72
N ALA A 587 10.15 -23.50 15.76
CA ALA A 587 11.08 -23.15 16.83
C ALA A 587 11.38 -21.64 16.90
N CYS A 588 11.60 -20.99 15.75
CA CYS A 588 11.77 -19.53 15.69
C CYS A 588 10.55 -18.79 16.25
N LYS A 589 9.33 -19.19 15.86
CA LYS A 589 8.11 -18.55 16.36
C LYS A 589 7.96 -18.70 17.88
N LEU A 590 8.34 -19.85 18.44
CA LEU A 590 8.32 -20.05 19.90
C LEU A 590 9.39 -19.21 20.62
N LEU A 591 10.56 -19.02 20.00
CA LEU A 591 11.65 -18.20 20.56
C LEU A 591 11.29 -16.72 20.73
N ASP A 592 10.43 -16.19 19.86
CA ASP A 592 9.93 -14.81 19.98
C ASP A 592 8.93 -14.64 21.13
N GLU A 593 8.28 -15.73 21.57
CA GLU A 593 7.18 -15.71 22.53
C GLU A 593 7.55 -16.22 23.95
N VAL A 594 8.73 -16.81 24.14
CA VAL A 594 9.15 -17.44 25.40
C VAL A 594 10.48 -16.85 25.86
N ASP A 595 10.58 -16.44 27.13
CA ASP A 595 11.81 -15.83 27.68
C ASP A 595 12.94 -16.83 27.94
N GLU A 596 12.63 -18.12 28.14
CA GLU A 596 13.60 -19.21 28.28
C GLU A 596 13.61 -20.10 27.01
N GLY A 597 14.61 -19.94 26.16
CA GLY A 597 14.66 -20.55 24.81
C GLY A 597 15.95 -21.26 24.42
N THR A 598 16.88 -21.51 25.34
CA THR A 598 18.24 -22.00 25.03
C THR A 598 18.26 -23.32 24.24
N GLU A 599 17.41 -24.29 24.61
CA GLU A 599 17.33 -25.58 23.88
C GLU A 599 16.89 -25.41 22.41
N LEU A 600 16.01 -24.44 22.13
CA LEU A 600 15.54 -24.16 20.77
C LEU A 600 16.64 -23.55 19.90
N LEU A 601 17.45 -22.65 20.48
CA LEU A 601 18.61 -22.07 19.79
C LEU A 601 19.68 -23.12 19.49
N GLU A 602 20.01 -24.00 20.45
CA GLU A 602 20.97 -25.09 20.26
C GLU A 602 20.53 -26.06 19.15
N PHE A 603 19.23 -26.35 19.06
CA PHE A 603 18.68 -27.14 17.97
C PHE A 603 18.86 -26.46 16.60
N ILE A 604 18.55 -25.16 16.50
CA ILE A 604 18.73 -24.42 15.23
C ILE A 604 20.21 -24.37 14.84
N GLU A 605 21.12 -24.14 15.80
CA GLU A 605 22.57 -24.18 15.56
C GLU A 605 23.01 -25.57 15.07
N SER A 606 22.47 -26.66 15.64
CA SER A 606 22.76 -28.03 15.18
C SER A 606 22.33 -28.28 13.74
N CYS A 607 21.25 -27.63 13.29
CA CYS A 607 20.70 -27.77 11.93
C CYS A 607 21.60 -27.16 10.84
N ILE A 608 22.56 -26.28 11.20
CA ILE A 608 23.56 -25.75 10.27
C ILE A 608 24.47 -26.86 9.71
N ARG A 609 24.62 -27.98 10.42
CA ARG A 609 25.43 -29.13 9.99
C ARG A 609 24.62 -30.23 9.32
N HIS A 610 23.38 -29.93 8.93
CA HIS A 610 22.49 -30.91 8.33
C HIS A 610 22.95 -31.33 6.91
N LYS A 611 22.57 -32.54 6.46
CA LYS A 611 22.98 -33.07 5.14
C LYS A 611 22.32 -32.36 3.95
N SER A 612 21.18 -31.72 4.18
CA SER A 612 20.40 -31.02 3.15
C SER A 612 20.72 -29.53 3.17
N GLU A 613 21.21 -29.00 2.04
CA GLU A 613 21.53 -27.58 1.84
C GLU A 613 20.32 -26.66 2.16
N MET A 614 19.09 -27.12 1.91
CA MET A 614 17.87 -26.36 2.21
C MET A 614 17.66 -26.15 3.72
N VAL A 615 17.93 -27.18 4.51
CA VAL A 615 17.81 -27.11 5.98
C VAL A 615 18.93 -26.27 6.56
N VAL A 616 20.14 -26.43 6.03
CA VAL A 616 21.31 -25.64 6.40
C VAL A 616 21.07 -24.15 6.15
N TYR A 617 20.53 -23.81 4.97
CA TYR A 617 20.18 -22.43 4.65
C TYR A 617 19.07 -21.88 5.55
N GLU A 618 17.98 -22.63 5.77
CA GLU A 618 16.88 -22.20 6.65
C GLU A 618 17.37 -21.95 8.08
N ALA A 619 18.27 -22.80 8.60
CA ALA A 619 18.88 -22.63 9.92
C ALA A 619 19.79 -21.38 9.99
N ALA A 620 20.67 -21.20 9.01
CA ALA A 620 21.53 -20.01 8.95
C ALA A 620 20.70 -18.72 8.82
N HIS A 621 19.66 -18.75 7.99
CA HIS A 621 18.72 -17.64 7.82
C HIS A 621 17.94 -17.35 9.12
N ALA A 622 17.52 -18.38 9.85
CA ALA A 622 16.86 -18.24 11.14
C ALA A 622 17.77 -17.54 12.18
N LEU A 623 18.98 -18.04 12.41
CA LEU A 623 19.91 -17.44 13.40
C LEU A 623 20.25 -15.98 13.11
N ILE A 624 20.31 -15.60 11.84
CA ILE A 624 20.60 -14.22 11.45
C ILE A 624 19.43 -13.27 11.74
N ASN A 625 18.19 -13.75 11.65
CA ASN A 625 17.00 -12.90 11.79
C ASN A 625 16.42 -12.92 13.21
N LEU A 626 16.89 -13.78 14.11
CA LEU A 626 16.47 -13.80 15.50
C LEU A 626 17.11 -12.63 16.26
N GLY A 627 16.29 -11.79 16.90
CA GLY A 627 16.76 -10.62 17.67
C GLY A 627 17.55 -10.96 18.94
N ARG A 628 17.60 -12.24 19.32
CA ARG A 628 18.28 -12.75 20.54
C ARG A 628 19.58 -13.50 20.24
N SER A 629 20.01 -13.59 18.98
CA SER A 629 21.17 -14.39 18.61
C SER A 629 22.50 -13.76 19.03
N SER A 630 23.39 -14.58 19.58
CA SER A 630 24.72 -14.15 20.01
C SER A 630 25.67 -13.94 18.82
N THR A 631 26.74 -13.13 19.01
CA THR A 631 27.78 -12.92 17.99
C THR A 631 28.40 -14.24 17.50
N ARG A 632 28.45 -15.26 18.36
CA ARG A 632 28.94 -16.60 18.02
C ARG A 632 28.02 -17.32 17.04
N GLU A 633 26.71 -17.28 17.27
CA GLU A 633 25.72 -17.91 16.38
C GLU A 633 25.71 -17.24 14.99
N ILE A 634 25.79 -15.91 14.98
CA ILE A 634 25.87 -15.12 13.73
C ILE A 634 27.14 -15.49 12.95
N ALA A 635 28.29 -15.63 13.61
CA ALA A 635 29.54 -16.05 12.95
C ALA A 635 29.45 -17.47 12.36
N SER A 636 28.79 -18.40 13.07
CA SER A 636 28.55 -19.77 12.59
C SER A 636 27.67 -19.78 11.33
N ALA A 637 26.58 -18.99 11.33
CA ALA A 637 25.71 -18.82 10.17
C ALA A 637 26.44 -18.20 8.97
N ILE A 638 27.24 -17.15 9.19
CA ILE A 638 28.02 -16.48 8.13
C ILE A 638 29.03 -17.44 7.49
N SER A 639 29.70 -18.28 8.29
CA SER A 639 30.70 -19.25 7.79
C SER A 639 30.08 -20.23 6.76
N VAL A 640 28.82 -20.59 6.95
CA VAL A 640 28.10 -21.46 6.00
C VAL A 640 27.60 -20.70 4.78
N LEU A 641 27.12 -19.45 4.95
CA LEU A 641 26.77 -18.60 3.82
C LEU A 641 27.98 -18.32 2.93
N GLN A 642 29.17 -18.15 3.52
CA GLN A 642 30.44 -18.02 2.79
C GLN A 642 30.70 -19.25 1.91
N LEU A 643 30.51 -20.47 2.44
CA LEU A 643 30.64 -21.70 1.64
C LEU A 643 29.65 -21.72 0.46
N PHE A 644 28.43 -21.22 0.65
CA PHE A 644 27.43 -21.14 -0.40
C PHE A 644 27.75 -20.10 -1.48
N CYS A 645 28.53 -19.05 -1.19
CA CYS A 645 29.04 -18.12 -2.21
C CYS A 645 29.89 -18.84 -3.28
N GLY A 646 30.66 -19.86 -2.88
CA GLY A 646 31.45 -20.69 -3.79
C GLY A 646 30.70 -21.83 -4.49
N SER A 647 29.38 -21.95 -4.29
CA SER A 647 28.60 -23.08 -4.82
C SER A 647 28.49 -23.04 -6.35
N PRO A 648 28.51 -24.19 -7.05
CA PRO A 648 28.20 -24.24 -8.48
C PRO A 648 26.71 -23.97 -8.77
N LYS A 649 25.82 -24.03 -7.77
CA LYS A 649 24.37 -23.84 -7.92
C LYS A 649 24.03 -22.34 -7.78
N PRO A 650 23.52 -21.67 -8.84
CA PRO A 650 23.18 -20.24 -8.77
C PRO A 650 22.16 -19.89 -7.69
N ALA A 651 21.19 -20.78 -7.43
CA ALA A 651 20.18 -20.57 -6.39
C ALA A 651 20.78 -20.45 -4.98
N LEU A 652 21.82 -21.24 -4.66
CA LEU A 652 22.50 -21.16 -3.36
C LEU A 652 23.37 -19.92 -3.25
N ARG A 653 24.11 -19.59 -4.32
CA ARG A 653 24.89 -18.34 -4.39
C ARG A 653 23.99 -17.13 -4.16
N PHE A 654 22.86 -17.07 -4.87
CA PHE A 654 21.89 -15.99 -4.71
C PHE A 654 21.32 -15.90 -3.29
N ALA A 655 20.87 -17.03 -2.73
CA ALA A 655 20.32 -17.07 -1.37
C ALA A 655 21.35 -16.62 -0.32
N ALA A 656 22.61 -17.03 -0.49
CA ALA A 656 23.72 -16.66 0.39
C ALA A 656 24.02 -15.16 0.32
N VAL A 657 24.28 -14.63 -0.87
CA VAL A 657 24.62 -13.20 -1.06
C VAL A 657 23.46 -12.30 -0.64
N ARG A 658 22.20 -12.70 -0.90
CA ARG A 658 21.01 -11.96 -0.43
C ARG A 658 20.97 -11.87 1.09
N THR A 659 21.26 -12.98 1.78
CA THR A 659 21.27 -12.99 3.25
C THR A 659 22.47 -12.19 3.80
N LEU A 660 23.67 -12.35 3.23
CA LEU A 660 24.86 -11.56 3.61
C LEU A 660 24.66 -10.06 3.40
N ASN A 661 24.00 -9.64 2.32
CA ASN A 661 23.69 -8.23 2.07
C ASN A 661 22.79 -7.63 3.18
N LYS A 662 21.83 -8.43 3.68
CA LYS A 662 20.97 -8.04 4.79
C LYS A 662 21.75 -7.95 6.10
N VAL A 663 22.63 -8.90 6.37
CA VAL A 663 23.50 -8.90 7.57
C VAL A 663 24.47 -7.73 7.56
N ALA A 664 25.02 -7.36 6.39
CA ALA A 664 25.96 -6.26 6.27
C ALA A 664 25.39 -4.90 6.73
N MET A 665 24.05 -4.76 6.80
CA MET A 665 23.39 -3.57 7.34
C MET A 665 23.37 -3.49 8.86
N THR A 666 23.50 -4.62 9.57
CA THR A 666 23.43 -4.68 11.04
C THR A 666 24.76 -5.09 11.67
N HIS A 667 25.52 -5.96 11.01
CA HIS A 667 26.79 -6.51 11.50
C HIS A 667 27.86 -6.51 10.39
N PRO A 668 28.27 -5.34 9.85
CA PRO A 668 29.21 -5.26 8.73
C PRO A 668 30.56 -5.93 9.02
N ALA A 669 31.07 -5.83 10.26
CA ALA A 669 32.35 -6.41 10.66
C ALA A 669 32.39 -7.95 10.52
N ALA A 670 31.25 -8.62 10.75
CA ALA A 670 31.16 -10.07 10.65
C ALA A 670 31.16 -10.56 9.19
N VAL A 671 30.65 -9.73 8.25
CA VAL A 671 30.56 -10.05 6.82
C VAL A 671 31.88 -9.79 6.08
N THR A 672 32.78 -8.97 6.65
CA THR A 672 34.10 -8.66 6.05
C THR A 672 34.91 -9.91 5.70
N ALA A 673 34.75 -11.00 6.46
CA ALA A 673 35.42 -12.28 6.19
C ALA A 673 35.04 -12.89 4.82
N CYS A 674 33.88 -12.53 4.28
CA CYS A 674 33.38 -13.00 2.99
C CYS A 674 33.76 -12.10 1.81
N ASN A 675 34.48 -10.97 2.02
CA ASN A 675 34.72 -9.99 0.97
C ASN A 675 35.45 -10.58 -0.25
N LEU A 676 36.44 -11.45 -0.05
CA LEU A 676 37.15 -12.08 -1.16
C LEU A 676 36.25 -12.99 -2.01
N ASP A 677 35.36 -13.75 -1.35
CA ASP A 677 34.39 -14.60 -2.04
C ASP A 677 33.35 -13.77 -2.80
N LEU A 678 32.90 -12.66 -2.19
CA LEU A 678 31.97 -11.72 -2.82
C LEU A 678 32.59 -10.99 -4.03
N GLU A 679 33.89 -10.67 -3.99
CA GLU A 679 34.59 -10.05 -5.13
C GLU A 679 34.58 -10.97 -6.37
N ASN A 680 34.75 -12.28 -6.17
CA ASN A 680 34.66 -13.25 -7.27
C ASN A 680 33.26 -13.27 -7.91
N LEU A 681 32.22 -12.94 -7.13
CA LEU A 681 30.83 -12.92 -7.59
C LEU A 681 30.45 -11.64 -8.34
N ILE A 682 31.28 -10.60 -8.36
CA ILE A 682 31.05 -9.39 -9.18
C ILE A 682 30.97 -9.78 -10.67
N THR A 683 31.74 -10.79 -11.08
CA THR A 683 31.77 -11.30 -12.46
C THR A 683 30.80 -12.46 -12.72
N ASP A 684 29.87 -12.75 -11.80
CA ASP A 684 28.92 -13.86 -11.98
C ASP A 684 27.98 -13.59 -13.18
N SER A 685 27.74 -14.65 -13.96
CA SER A 685 26.75 -14.68 -15.05
C SER A 685 25.35 -14.21 -14.63
N ASN A 686 24.95 -14.41 -13.37
CA ASN A 686 23.68 -13.94 -12.84
C ASN A 686 23.85 -12.53 -12.27
N ARG A 687 23.27 -11.55 -12.98
CA ARG A 687 23.35 -10.13 -12.64
C ARG A 687 22.81 -9.82 -11.24
N SER A 688 21.76 -10.48 -10.78
CA SER A 688 21.23 -10.26 -9.43
C SER A 688 22.23 -10.66 -8.35
N ILE A 689 23.05 -11.70 -8.59
CA ILE A 689 24.12 -12.12 -7.67
C ILE A 689 25.24 -11.08 -7.66
N ALA A 690 25.71 -10.67 -8.84
CA ALA A 690 26.75 -9.65 -9.00
C ALA A 690 26.36 -8.33 -8.34
N THR A 691 25.14 -7.84 -8.58
CA THR A 691 24.62 -6.62 -7.97
C THR A 691 24.56 -6.72 -6.45
N LEU A 692 24.04 -7.82 -5.89
CA LEU A 692 23.99 -7.99 -4.44
C LEU A 692 25.40 -8.10 -3.85
N ALA A 693 26.36 -8.70 -4.56
CA ALA A 693 27.75 -8.79 -4.14
C ALA A 693 28.40 -7.40 -4.09
N ILE A 694 28.25 -6.59 -5.15
CA ILE A 694 28.73 -5.20 -5.20
C ILE A 694 28.16 -4.39 -4.04
N THR A 695 26.85 -4.41 -3.84
CA THR A 695 26.19 -3.66 -2.77
C THR A 695 26.62 -4.14 -1.39
N THR A 696 26.96 -5.42 -1.23
CA THR A 696 27.51 -5.94 0.04
C THR A 696 28.94 -5.44 0.27
N LEU A 697 29.79 -5.51 -0.77
CA LEU A 697 31.18 -5.07 -0.72
C LEU A 697 31.33 -3.57 -0.48
N LEU A 698 30.43 -2.74 -1.01
CA LEU A 698 30.47 -1.29 -0.75
C LEU A 698 30.18 -0.97 0.73
N LYS A 699 29.38 -1.80 1.41
CA LYS A 699 29.08 -1.64 2.85
C LYS A 699 30.22 -2.16 3.74
N THR A 700 30.82 -3.28 3.35
CA THR A 700 31.89 -3.97 4.10
C THR A 700 33.30 -3.56 3.66
N GLY A 701 33.42 -2.63 2.71
CA GLY A 701 34.69 -2.22 2.11
C GLY A 701 35.67 -1.62 3.11
N ALA A 702 36.96 -1.87 2.86
CA ALA A 702 38.09 -1.32 3.59
C ALA A 702 38.83 -0.27 2.73
N GLU A 703 39.52 0.67 3.37
CA GLU A 703 40.21 1.77 2.66
C GLU A 703 41.20 1.27 1.60
N SER A 704 41.85 0.12 1.84
CA SER A 704 42.82 -0.49 0.92
C SER A 704 42.20 -1.12 -0.33
N SER A 705 40.91 -1.47 -0.31
CA SER A 705 40.25 -2.14 -1.43
C SER A 705 39.45 -1.19 -2.33
N VAL A 706 39.23 0.06 -1.91
CA VAL A 706 38.42 1.05 -2.64
C VAL A 706 38.87 1.21 -4.09
N ASP A 707 40.17 1.40 -4.33
CA ASP A 707 40.73 1.59 -5.68
C ASP A 707 40.47 0.39 -6.61
N ARG A 708 40.58 -0.84 -6.08
CA ARG A 708 40.32 -2.07 -6.85
C ARG A 708 38.83 -2.24 -7.12
N LEU A 709 38.01 -2.01 -6.10
CA LEU A 709 36.57 -2.15 -6.17
C LEU A 709 35.97 -1.18 -7.19
N MET A 710 36.38 0.09 -7.19
CA MET A 710 35.90 1.09 -8.16
C MET A 710 36.24 0.69 -9.61
N LYS A 711 37.44 0.13 -9.86
CA LYS A 711 37.81 -0.36 -11.20
C LYS A 711 36.96 -1.52 -11.69
N GLN A 712 36.65 -2.48 -10.81
CA GLN A 712 35.80 -3.63 -11.15
C GLN A 712 34.33 -3.23 -11.34
N ILE A 713 33.85 -2.29 -10.51
CA ILE A 713 32.49 -1.76 -10.63
C ILE A 713 32.35 -0.94 -11.92
N ALA A 714 33.37 -0.17 -12.33
CA ALA A 714 33.35 0.62 -13.57
C ALA A 714 32.98 -0.21 -14.81
N THR A 715 33.53 -1.43 -14.93
CA THR A 715 33.23 -2.31 -16.07
C THR A 715 31.83 -2.89 -16.05
N PHE A 716 31.15 -2.88 -14.90
CA PHE A 716 29.81 -3.46 -14.72
C PHE A 716 28.70 -2.40 -14.69
N VAL A 717 29.00 -1.18 -14.24
CA VAL A 717 28.01 -0.11 -14.05
C VAL A 717 27.32 0.32 -15.35
N SER A 718 28.00 0.21 -16.49
CA SER A 718 27.40 0.50 -17.80
C SER A 718 26.38 -0.56 -18.25
N GLU A 719 26.44 -1.77 -17.68
CA GLU A 719 25.60 -2.92 -18.08
C GLU A 719 24.35 -3.10 -17.19
N ILE A 720 24.14 -2.22 -16.19
CA ILE A 720 23.03 -2.31 -15.23
C ILE A 720 22.03 -1.16 -15.40
N SER A 721 20.79 -1.37 -14.95
CA SER A 721 19.72 -0.35 -15.00
C SER A 721 20.01 0.83 -14.07
N ASP A 722 19.42 1.98 -14.37
CA ASP A 722 19.61 3.22 -13.63
C ASP A 722 19.20 3.12 -12.15
N GLU A 723 18.15 2.34 -11.83
CA GLU A 723 17.77 2.03 -10.45
C GLU A 723 18.94 1.44 -9.64
N PHE A 724 19.66 0.48 -10.22
CA PHE A 724 20.82 -0.12 -9.54
C PHE A 724 22.01 0.84 -9.50
N LYS A 725 22.20 1.66 -10.54
CA LYS A 725 23.23 2.70 -10.50
C LYS A 725 22.97 3.70 -9.37
N VAL A 726 21.72 4.07 -9.09
CA VAL A 726 21.36 4.92 -7.94
C VAL A 726 21.76 4.27 -6.61
N VAL A 727 21.52 2.96 -6.45
CA VAL A 727 21.95 2.22 -5.23
C VAL A 727 23.47 2.22 -5.09
N VAL A 728 24.21 2.05 -6.19
CA VAL A 728 25.69 2.13 -6.19
C VAL A 728 26.15 3.54 -5.80
N VAL A 729 25.51 4.59 -6.31
CA VAL A 729 25.82 5.98 -5.98
C VAL A 729 25.59 6.28 -4.50
N GLN A 730 24.47 5.83 -3.93
CA GLN A 730 24.19 5.97 -2.50
C GLN A 730 25.23 5.22 -1.64
N ALA A 731 25.65 4.04 -2.06
CA ALA A 731 26.69 3.29 -1.36
C ALA A 731 28.07 3.98 -1.47
N ILE A 732 28.37 4.63 -2.59
CA ILE A 732 29.57 5.47 -2.75
C ILE A 732 29.51 6.69 -1.82
N ARG A 733 28.35 7.34 -1.65
CA ARG A 733 28.18 8.43 -0.69
C ARG A 733 28.59 8.00 0.72
N ALA A 734 28.07 6.87 1.19
CA ALA A 734 28.44 6.31 2.49
C ALA A 734 29.93 5.96 2.59
N LEU A 735 30.53 5.47 1.50
CA LEU A 735 31.95 5.16 1.43
C LEU A 735 32.83 6.43 1.49
N CYS A 736 32.42 7.52 0.83
CA CYS A 736 33.08 8.83 0.91
C CYS A 736 33.08 9.39 2.34
N GLN A 737 31.95 9.28 3.05
CA GLN A 737 31.83 9.70 4.44
C GLN A 737 32.74 8.84 5.35
N LYS A 738 32.82 7.53 5.10
CA LYS A 738 33.65 6.60 5.87
C LYS A 738 35.16 6.76 5.61
N PHE A 739 35.55 7.07 4.37
CA PHE A 739 36.96 7.23 3.97
C PHE A 739 37.22 8.58 3.26
N PRO A 740 37.17 9.72 3.96
CA PRO A 740 37.27 11.05 3.34
C PRO A 740 38.55 11.27 2.54
N ARG A 741 39.68 10.65 2.94
CA ARG A 741 40.97 10.75 2.23
C ARG A 741 40.95 10.18 0.82
N LYS A 742 39.98 9.31 0.50
CA LYS A 742 39.81 8.70 -0.82
C LYS A 742 38.82 9.47 -1.70
N HIS A 743 38.38 10.66 -1.29
CA HIS A 743 37.40 11.47 -2.03
C HIS A 743 37.82 11.70 -3.50
N ALA A 744 39.10 11.88 -3.80
CA ALA A 744 39.56 12.12 -5.16
C ALA A 744 39.24 10.94 -6.12
N VAL A 745 39.41 9.70 -5.67
CA VAL A 745 39.12 8.51 -6.48
C VAL A 745 37.60 8.35 -6.68
N LEU A 746 36.84 8.55 -5.61
CA LEU A 746 35.38 8.40 -5.61
C LEU A 746 34.70 9.52 -6.42
N MET A 747 35.17 10.76 -6.32
CA MET A 747 34.66 11.90 -7.08
C MET A 747 34.97 11.77 -8.58
N ASN A 748 36.18 11.31 -8.94
CA ASN A 748 36.51 11.04 -10.34
C ASN A 748 35.61 9.92 -10.91
N PHE A 749 35.30 8.90 -10.10
CA PHE A 749 34.39 7.84 -10.49
C PHE A 749 32.95 8.33 -10.67
N LEU A 750 32.43 9.12 -9.72
CA LEU A 750 31.12 9.78 -9.82
C LEU A 750 31.06 10.72 -11.03
N SER A 751 32.13 11.45 -11.33
CA SER A 751 32.22 12.34 -12.50
C SER A 751 32.21 11.57 -13.83
N ALA A 752 32.89 10.43 -13.92
CA ALA A 752 32.78 9.55 -15.08
C ALA A 752 31.33 9.07 -15.27
N MET A 753 30.71 8.58 -14.20
CA MET A 753 29.30 8.18 -14.18
C MET A 753 28.33 9.33 -14.52
N LEU A 754 28.67 10.56 -14.14
CA LEU A 754 27.87 11.75 -14.43
C LEU A 754 27.92 12.11 -15.93
N ARG A 755 28.97 11.73 -16.67
CA ARG A 755 29.11 11.97 -18.12
C ARG A 755 28.52 10.88 -19.01
N ASP A 756 28.35 9.66 -18.50
CA ASP A 756 27.75 8.57 -19.27
C ASP A 756 26.27 8.82 -19.61
N GLU A 757 25.62 8.02 -20.46
CA GLU A 757 24.16 8.13 -20.66
C GLU A 757 23.40 7.63 -19.41
N GLY A 758 22.31 8.30 -19.06
CA GLY A 758 21.42 7.86 -17.98
C GLY A 758 20.30 8.85 -17.65
N GLY A 759 19.25 8.37 -16.98
CA GLY A 759 18.05 9.14 -16.66
C GLY A 759 18.26 10.20 -15.58
N LEU A 760 17.26 11.09 -15.46
CA LEU A 760 17.29 12.26 -14.56
C LEU A 760 17.54 11.89 -13.10
N GLU A 761 16.86 10.86 -12.57
CA GLU A 761 16.96 10.47 -11.16
C GLU A 761 18.37 9.96 -10.81
N TYR A 762 18.97 9.18 -11.72
CA TYR A 762 20.34 8.70 -11.58
C TYR A 762 21.35 9.85 -11.61
N LYS A 763 21.22 10.78 -12.56
CA LYS A 763 22.08 11.97 -12.66
C LYS A 763 21.92 12.89 -11.46
N ALA A 764 20.69 13.09 -11.00
CA ALA A 764 20.39 13.86 -9.80
C ALA A 764 21.03 13.20 -8.56
N ALA A 765 20.94 11.88 -8.40
CA ALA A 765 21.56 11.17 -7.29
C ALA A 765 23.10 11.33 -7.27
N ILE A 766 23.73 11.33 -8.45
CA ILE A 766 25.19 11.58 -8.55
C ILE A 766 25.51 13.02 -8.16
N ALA A 767 24.79 14.00 -8.71
CA ALA A 767 24.98 15.41 -8.38
C ALA A 767 24.79 15.65 -6.87
N ASP A 768 23.77 15.06 -6.26
CA ASP A 768 23.48 15.16 -4.83
C ASP A 768 24.58 14.54 -3.98
N THR A 769 25.14 13.43 -4.45
CA THR A 769 26.29 12.80 -3.80
C THR A 769 27.53 13.69 -3.90
N ILE A 770 27.81 14.28 -5.07
CA ILE A 770 28.92 15.23 -5.25
C ILE A 770 28.75 16.44 -4.32
N ILE A 771 27.54 17.01 -4.23
CA ILE A 771 27.22 18.13 -3.35
C ILE A 771 27.45 17.75 -1.88
N ALA A 772 26.92 16.61 -1.43
CA ALA A 772 27.11 16.15 -0.05
C ALA A 772 28.59 15.91 0.29
N VAL A 773 29.40 15.42 -0.67
CA VAL A 773 30.85 15.27 -0.47
C VAL A 773 31.55 16.63 -0.39
N MET A 774 31.11 17.63 -1.17
CA MET A 774 31.66 18.99 -1.11
C MET A 774 31.35 19.69 0.22
N GLU A 775 30.14 19.52 0.74
CA GLU A 775 29.71 20.07 2.04
C GLU A 775 30.47 19.41 3.20
N GLY A 776 30.67 18.09 3.15
CA GLY A 776 31.38 17.34 4.19
C GLY A 776 32.91 17.43 4.13
N ASN A 777 33.51 17.83 2.99
CA ASN A 777 34.96 17.90 2.82
C ASN A 777 35.39 19.14 2.00
N ALA A 778 36.00 20.12 2.68
CA ALA A 778 36.49 21.34 2.07
C ALA A 778 37.55 21.11 0.96
N GLU A 779 38.35 20.04 1.03
CA GLU A 779 39.33 19.70 -0.01
C GLU A 779 38.67 19.19 -1.30
N ALA A 780 37.44 18.66 -1.20
CA ALA A 780 36.67 18.18 -2.34
C ALA A 780 35.92 19.30 -3.08
N LYS A 781 35.76 20.48 -2.47
CA LYS A 781 34.94 21.60 -2.99
C LYS A 781 35.35 22.05 -4.39
N GLU A 782 36.65 22.30 -4.62
CA GLU A 782 37.17 22.75 -5.92
C GLU A 782 37.00 21.67 -7.01
N ALA A 783 37.24 20.40 -6.68
CA ALA A 783 37.07 19.29 -7.62
C ALA A 783 35.60 19.06 -7.97
N GLY A 784 34.71 19.12 -6.97
CA GLY A 784 33.27 18.99 -7.16
C GLY A 784 32.67 20.10 -8.00
N LEU A 785 33.01 21.37 -7.72
CA LEU A 785 32.59 22.50 -8.55
C LEU A 785 33.07 22.36 -10.00
N ALA A 786 34.32 21.92 -10.21
CA ALA A 786 34.84 21.69 -11.56
C ALA A 786 34.07 20.59 -12.31
N HIS A 787 33.79 19.45 -11.68
CA HIS A 787 33.03 18.37 -12.31
C HIS A 787 31.58 18.75 -12.61
N LEU A 788 30.92 19.48 -11.71
CA LEU A 788 29.56 19.98 -11.94
C LEU A 788 29.54 21.04 -13.06
N CYS A 789 30.57 21.88 -13.17
CA CYS A 789 30.70 22.85 -14.26
C CYS A 789 30.89 22.18 -15.62
N GLU A 790 31.72 21.16 -15.70
CA GLU A 790 31.90 20.37 -16.93
C GLU A 790 30.58 19.69 -17.32
N PHE A 791 29.83 19.14 -16.35
CA PHE A 791 28.56 18.48 -16.63
C PHE A 791 27.49 19.43 -17.17
N ILE A 792 27.35 20.65 -16.64
CA ILE A 792 26.35 21.60 -17.15
C ILE A 792 26.65 22.10 -18.57
N GLU A 793 27.83 21.83 -19.14
CA GLU A 793 28.10 22.20 -20.53
C GLU A 793 27.27 21.40 -21.53
N ASP A 794 27.04 20.12 -21.23
CA ASP A 794 26.34 19.14 -22.07
C ASP A 794 25.12 18.51 -21.34
N CYS A 795 24.55 19.22 -20.35
CA CYS A 795 23.44 18.70 -19.56
C CYS A 795 22.11 18.82 -20.31
N GLU A 796 21.50 17.69 -20.66
CA GLU A 796 20.18 17.64 -21.32
C GLU A 796 19.01 17.90 -20.35
N HIS A 797 19.27 17.88 -19.04
CA HIS A 797 18.25 17.99 -18.00
C HIS A 797 18.12 19.41 -17.43
N THR A 798 17.12 20.14 -17.91
CA THR A 798 16.83 21.53 -17.52
C THR A 798 16.74 21.73 -15.99
N SER A 799 16.03 20.86 -15.26
CA SER A 799 15.86 20.97 -13.80
C SER A 799 17.18 20.81 -13.04
N LEU A 800 18.03 19.89 -13.48
CA LEU A 800 19.34 19.63 -12.87
C LEU A 800 20.33 20.76 -13.18
N ALA A 801 20.31 21.28 -14.41
CA ALA A 801 21.12 22.44 -14.80
C ALA A 801 20.76 23.68 -13.96
N VAL A 802 19.46 23.97 -13.76
CA VAL A 802 19.00 25.05 -12.88
C VAL A 802 19.51 24.89 -11.45
N ARG A 803 19.42 23.68 -10.90
CA ARG A 803 19.88 23.37 -9.54
C ARG A 803 21.40 23.55 -9.38
N ILE A 804 22.18 23.07 -10.34
CA ILE A 804 23.65 23.23 -10.31
C ILE A 804 24.02 24.70 -10.48
N LEU A 805 23.34 25.45 -11.35
CA LEU A 805 23.57 26.90 -11.50
C LEU A 805 23.28 27.68 -10.22
N HIS A 806 22.23 27.30 -9.49
CA HIS A 806 21.94 27.88 -8.18
C HIS A 806 23.06 27.61 -7.17
N LEU A 807 23.52 26.35 -7.07
CA LEU A 807 24.67 25.98 -6.24
C LEU A 807 25.93 26.75 -6.63
N LEU A 808 26.23 26.87 -7.93
CA LEU A 808 27.37 27.64 -8.42
C LEU A 808 27.27 29.10 -8.01
N GLY A 809 26.07 29.70 -8.03
CA GLY A 809 25.84 31.05 -7.54
C GLY A 809 26.06 31.22 -6.04
N GLN A 810 25.88 30.18 -5.22
CA GLN A 810 26.10 30.21 -3.78
C GLN A 810 27.57 29.93 -3.42
N GLU A 811 28.13 28.83 -3.94
CA GLU A 811 29.43 28.31 -3.54
C GLU A 811 30.59 28.83 -4.39
N GLY A 812 30.33 29.11 -5.67
CA GLY A 812 31.34 29.57 -6.64
C GLY A 812 32.02 30.89 -6.28
N PRO A 813 31.34 31.91 -5.71
CA PRO A 813 31.98 33.14 -5.24
C PRO A 813 33.00 32.91 -4.10
N THR A 814 32.85 31.82 -3.34
CA THR A 814 33.75 31.47 -2.22
C THR A 814 34.96 30.63 -2.64
N SER A 815 35.05 30.25 -3.92
CA SER A 815 36.18 29.50 -4.46
C SER A 815 37.47 30.33 -4.51
N LYS A 816 38.62 29.66 -4.58
CA LYS A 816 39.94 30.29 -4.78
C LYS A 816 40.03 31.12 -6.07
N GLN A 817 39.28 30.76 -7.12
CA GLN A 817 39.28 31.47 -8.42
C GLN A 817 37.86 31.64 -8.99
N PRO A 818 37.06 32.59 -8.46
CA PRO A 818 35.66 32.77 -8.87
C PRO A 818 35.47 33.12 -10.35
N SER A 819 36.42 33.83 -10.95
CA SER A 819 36.36 34.25 -12.37
C SER A 819 36.31 33.07 -13.36
N ARG A 820 36.84 31.90 -12.99
CA ARG A 820 36.83 30.69 -13.84
C ARG A 820 35.40 30.21 -14.11
N TYR A 821 34.51 30.35 -13.15
CA TYR A 821 33.15 29.80 -13.21
C TYR A 821 32.19 30.67 -14.03
N ILE A 822 32.48 31.97 -14.17
CA ILE A 822 31.66 32.90 -14.95
C ILE A 822 31.47 32.43 -16.40
N ARG A 823 32.51 31.85 -17.01
CA ARG A 823 32.43 31.31 -18.38
C ARG A 823 31.36 30.22 -18.50
N PHE A 824 31.35 29.27 -17.56
CA PHE A 824 30.41 28.15 -17.57
C PHE A 824 28.97 28.65 -17.40
N ILE A 825 28.76 29.65 -16.53
CA ILE A 825 27.45 30.27 -16.31
C ILE A 825 27.01 31.08 -17.53
N TYR A 826 27.89 31.89 -18.12
CA TYR A 826 27.56 32.76 -19.26
C TYR A 826 27.22 31.97 -20.53
N ASN A 827 27.89 30.84 -20.78
CA ASN A 827 27.58 30.00 -21.93
C ASN A 827 26.12 29.49 -21.90
N ARG A 828 25.55 29.32 -20.70
CA ARG A 828 24.15 28.91 -20.51
C ARG A 828 23.14 30.04 -20.75
N VAL A 829 23.58 31.29 -20.81
CA VAL A 829 22.71 32.46 -21.06
C VAL A 829 22.35 32.60 -22.55
N ILE A 830 23.03 31.90 -23.47
CA ILE A 830 22.88 32.19 -24.91
C ILE A 830 21.90 31.23 -25.62
N LEU A 831 22.05 29.92 -25.45
CA LEU A 831 21.34 28.91 -26.27
C LEU A 831 20.50 27.91 -25.47
N GLU A 832 20.30 28.14 -24.17
CA GLU A 832 19.54 27.23 -23.30
C GLU A 832 18.08 27.64 -23.15
N SER A 833 17.27 26.79 -22.49
CA SER A 833 15.88 27.11 -22.15
C SER A 833 15.76 28.33 -21.22
N ALA A 834 14.63 29.04 -21.27
CA ALA A 834 14.39 30.26 -20.50
C ALA A 834 14.64 30.07 -18.98
N SER A 835 14.24 28.93 -18.43
CA SER A 835 14.48 28.60 -17.02
C SER A 835 15.97 28.49 -16.66
N VAL A 836 16.79 27.92 -17.55
CA VAL A 836 18.25 27.82 -17.36
C VAL A 836 18.89 29.19 -17.49
N ARG A 837 18.49 29.99 -18.48
CA ARG A 837 18.96 31.38 -18.66
C ARG A 837 18.63 32.23 -17.44
N ALA A 838 17.41 32.12 -16.90
CA ALA A 838 16.97 32.84 -15.70
C ALA A 838 17.80 32.45 -14.46
N ALA A 839 18.11 31.16 -14.29
CA ALA A 839 18.97 30.68 -13.21
C ALA A 839 20.42 31.17 -13.37
N ALA A 840 20.95 31.19 -14.60
CA ALA A 840 22.28 31.71 -14.89
C ALA A 840 22.38 33.22 -14.62
N VAL A 841 21.35 34.01 -14.94
CA VAL A 841 21.26 35.44 -14.60
C VAL A 841 21.29 35.66 -13.08
N THR A 842 20.53 34.86 -12.30
CA THR A 842 20.58 34.89 -10.83
C THR A 842 21.98 34.52 -10.30
N ALA A 843 22.60 33.47 -10.85
CA ALA A 843 23.95 33.05 -10.44
C ALA A 843 24.98 34.15 -10.71
N LEU A 844 24.95 34.79 -11.89
CA LEU A 844 25.81 35.94 -12.20
C LEU A 844 25.61 37.09 -11.21
N ALA A 845 24.36 37.41 -10.85
CA ALA A 845 24.07 38.45 -9.87
C ALA A 845 24.67 38.14 -8.49
N HIS A 846 24.64 36.87 -8.05
CA HIS A 846 25.29 36.45 -6.80
C HIS A 846 26.81 36.65 -6.84
N PHE A 847 27.46 36.29 -7.95
CA PHE A 847 28.91 36.55 -8.13
C PHE A 847 29.21 38.06 -8.09
N ALA A 848 28.37 38.90 -8.70
CA ALA A 848 28.55 40.35 -8.69
C ALA A 848 28.39 40.95 -7.28
N ALA A 849 27.44 40.44 -6.49
CA ALA A 849 27.21 40.88 -5.12
C ALA A 849 28.34 40.45 -4.17
N ALA A 850 28.82 39.20 -4.28
CA ALA A 850 29.84 38.65 -3.39
C ALA A 850 31.28 39.03 -3.79
N CYS A 851 31.55 39.32 -5.06
CA CYS A 851 32.89 39.64 -5.58
C CYS A 851 32.92 41.03 -6.26
N PRO A 852 33.24 42.12 -5.52
CA PRO A 852 33.27 43.48 -6.06
C PRO A 852 34.21 43.67 -7.27
N SER A 853 35.27 42.88 -7.37
CA SER A 853 36.22 42.91 -8.48
C SER A 853 35.64 42.41 -9.81
N LEU A 854 34.57 41.60 -9.78
CA LEU A 854 33.92 41.03 -10.96
C LEU A 854 32.68 41.82 -11.39
N LEU A 855 32.19 42.72 -10.54
CA LEU A 855 30.99 43.53 -10.75
C LEU A 855 30.97 44.26 -12.11
N PRO A 856 32.03 44.99 -12.54
CA PRO A 856 31.99 45.70 -13.83
C PRO A 856 31.81 44.76 -15.03
N ASN A 857 32.46 43.59 -14.99
CA ASN A 857 32.35 42.61 -16.06
C ASN A 857 30.96 41.96 -16.08
N ILE A 858 30.41 41.62 -14.92
CA ILE A 858 29.10 40.97 -14.82
C ILE A 858 27.98 41.94 -15.21
N LEU A 859 28.06 43.23 -14.88
CA LEU A 859 27.08 44.24 -15.32
C LEU A 859 26.98 44.33 -16.85
N VAL A 860 28.11 44.17 -17.56
CA VAL A 860 28.10 44.10 -19.03
C VAL A 860 27.37 42.84 -19.50
N LEU A 861 27.51 41.71 -18.82
CA LEU A 861 26.80 40.48 -19.17
C LEU A 861 25.30 40.60 -18.89
N LEU A 862 24.92 41.09 -17.71
CA LEU A 862 23.52 41.27 -17.31
C LEU A 862 22.78 42.30 -18.18
N SER A 863 23.45 43.38 -18.60
CA SER A 863 22.83 44.37 -19.50
C SER A 863 22.46 43.80 -20.86
N ARG A 864 23.20 42.80 -21.37
CA ARG A 864 22.83 42.08 -22.59
C ARG A 864 21.56 41.22 -22.40
N CYS A 865 21.37 40.66 -21.21
CA CYS A 865 20.21 39.85 -20.87
C CYS A 865 18.91 40.68 -20.75
N GLN A 866 19.00 42.00 -20.63
CA GLN A 866 17.81 42.88 -20.66
C GLN A 866 17.10 42.89 -22.02
N LEU A 867 17.78 42.41 -23.07
CA LEU A 867 17.23 42.26 -24.42
C LEU A 867 16.81 40.80 -24.73
N ASP A 868 16.76 39.92 -23.73
CA ASP A 868 16.31 38.53 -23.92
C ASP A 868 14.87 38.48 -24.45
N SER A 869 14.52 37.47 -25.24
CA SER A 869 13.15 37.31 -25.75
C SER A 869 12.16 36.92 -24.65
N ASP A 870 12.65 36.28 -23.58
CA ASP A 870 11.84 35.77 -22.48
C ASP A 870 11.66 36.81 -21.37
N ASP A 871 10.41 36.96 -20.92
CA ASP A 871 10.01 37.98 -19.95
C ASP A 871 10.67 37.76 -18.58
N GLU A 872 10.76 36.52 -18.09
CA GLU A 872 11.34 36.19 -16.78
C GLU A 872 12.85 36.49 -16.75
N VAL A 873 13.56 36.16 -17.83
CA VAL A 873 15.01 36.44 -17.95
C VAL A 873 15.26 37.94 -18.00
N ARG A 874 14.48 38.69 -18.79
CA ARG A 874 14.59 40.16 -18.86
C ARG A 874 14.30 40.83 -17.54
N ASP A 875 13.24 40.40 -16.84
CA ASP A 875 12.82 41.01 -15.59
C ASP A 875 13.86 40.79 -14.50
N ARG A 876 14.41 39.57 -14.37
CA ARG A 876 15.53 39.29 -13.46
C ARG A 876 16.79 40.09 -13.82
N ALA A 877 17.15 40.13 -15.10
CA ALA A 877 18.34 40.88 -15.55
C ALA A 877 18.19 42.39 -15.27
N THR A 878 17.00 42.94 -15.49
CA THR A 878 16.69 44.35 -15.22
C THR A 878 16.71 44.64 -13.72
N TYR A 879 16.08 43.78 -12.92
CA TYR A 879 16.08 43.86 -11.46
C TYR A 879 17.52 43.84 -10.89
N TYR A 880 18.31 42.82 -11.23
CA TYR A 880 19.67 42.70 -10.72
C TYR A 880 20.60 43.79 -11.24
N CYS A 881 20.51 44.19 -12.51
CA CYS A 881 21.28 45.34 -13.01
C CYS A 881 20.98 46.62 -12.23
N THR A 882 19.69 46.90 -11.98
CA THR A 882 19.28 48.12 -11.29
C THR A 882 19.80 48.14 -9.85
N ILE A 883 19.70 47.03 -9.14
CA ILE A 883 20.17 46.90 -7.76
C ILE A 883 21.71 46.99 -7.69
N LEU A 884 22.41 46.25 -8.56
CA LEU A 884 23.87 46.21 -8.55
C LEU A 884 24.52 47.53 -9.02
N GLN A 885 23.79 48.38 -9.76
CA GLN A 885 24.23 49.72 -10.18
C GLN A 885 24.08 50.79 -9.09
N GLN A 886 23.28 50.56 -8.04
CA GLN A 886 23.01 51.53 -6.97
C GLN A 886 24.18 51.71 -5.96
N ASN A 887 25.40 51.31 -6.32
CA ASN A 887 26.59 51.16 -5.48
C ASN A 887 26.46 50.09 -4.38
N ALA A 888 27.55 49.36 -4.12
CA ALA A 888 27.66 48.22 -3.22
C ALA A 888 27.48 48.60 -1.73
N ASP A 889 26.28 48.99 -1.34
CA ASP A 889 25.88 49.14 0.06
C ASP A 889 25.65 47.72 0.66
N PRO A 890 26.07 47.41 1.91
CA PRO A 890 25.91 46.08 2.51
C PRO A 890 24.44 45.61 2.61
N THR A 891 23.51 46.53 2.44
CA THR A 891 22.05 46.32 2.36
C THR A 891 21.60 45.61 1.08
N ILE A 892 22.45 45.51 0.06
CA ILE A 892 22.13 44.87 -1.23
C ILE A 892 22.28 43.34 -1.17
N LEU A 893 23.18 42.81 -0.35
CA LEU A 893 23.43 41.35 -0.27
C LEU A 893 22.15 40.56 0.07
N PRO A 894 21.32 40.98 1.06
CA PRO A 894 20.05 40.33 1.38
C PRO A 894 18.99 40.44 0.26
N LEU A 895 19.08 41.45 -0.61
CA LEU A 895 18.16 41.63 -1.75
C LEU A 895 18.53 40.72 -2.93
N VAL A 896 19.81 40.41 -3.08
CA VAL A 896 20.31 39.48 -4.10
C VAL A 896 20.27 38.03 -3.60
N GLN A 897 20.55 37.81 -2.32
CA GLN A 897 20.51 36.52 -1.61
C GLN A 897 19.50 36.61 -0.46
N PRO A 898 18.20 36.40 -0.71
CA PRO A 898 17.21 36.41 0.35
C PRO A 898 17.51 35.29 1.37
N PRO A 899 17.31 35.54 2.67
CA PRO A 899 17.49 34.50 3.68
C PRO A 899 16.55 33.33 3.40
N GLN A 900 17.08 32.11 3.34
CA GLN A 900 16.26 30.92 3.23
C GLN A 900 15.40 30.79 4.49
N LEU A 901 14.08 30.83 4.34
CA LEU A 901 13.14 30.68 5.45
C LEU A 901 12.80 29.20 5.63
N SER A 902 12.63 28.77 6.89
CA SER A 902 12.11 27.44 7.17
C SER A 902 10.62 27.37 6.76
N ILE A 903 10.33 26.69 5.65
CA ILE A 903 8.96 26.50 5.16
C ILE A 903 8.04 25.85 6.22
N PRO A 904 8.47 24.81 6.98
CA PRO A 904 7.66 24.26 8.06
C PRO A 904 7.38 25.26 9.19
N SER A 905 8.36 26.12 9.52
CA SER A 905 8.19 27.16 10.54
C SER A 905 7.25 28.27 10.06
N LEU A 906 7.36 28.67 8.79
CA LEU A 906 6.45 29.61 8.12
C LEU A 906 5.02 29.06 8.10
N GLU A 907 4.84 27.79 7.74
CA GLU A 907 3.53 27.15 7.70
C GLU A 907 2.89 27.09 9.10
N ARG A 908 3.66 26.72 10.13
CA ARG A 908 3.17 26.74 11.52
C ARG A 908 2.80 28.14 11.97
N ALA A 909 3.63 29.14 11.67
CA ALA A 909 3.37 30.54 12.04
C ALA A 909 2.11 31.09 11.34
N LEU A 910 1.93 30.80 10.04
CA LEU A 910 0.75 31.19 9.28
C LEU A 910 -0.52 30.47 9.77
N ARG A 911 -0.45 29.18 10.08
CA ARG A 911 -1.58 28.43 10.65
C ARG A 911 -1.99 29.03 12.00
N ASN A 912 -1.03 29.37 12.86
CA ASN A 912 -1.31 30.02 14.13
C ASN A 912 -1.97 31.40 13.93
N TYR A 913 -1.43 32.21 13.01
CA TYR A 913 -1.98 33.53 12.66
C TYR A 913 -3.41 33.46 12.13
N VAL A 914 -3.73 32.48 11.27
CA VAL A 914 -5.08 32.29 10.70
C VAL A 914 -6.05 31.70 11.73
N SER A 915 -5.55 30.89 12.67
CA SER A 915 -6.39 30.21 13.68
C SER A 915 -6.73 31.05 14.90
N SER A 916 -6.03 32.15 15.14
CA SER A 916 -6.26 33.05 16.28
C SER A 916 -6.71 34.44 15.81
N PRO A 917 -7.62 35.12 16.52
CA PRO A 917 -7.98 36.50 16.20
C PRO A 917 -6.87 37.43 16.70
N MET A 918 -5.77 37.52 15.96
CA MET A 918 -4.70 38.47 16.25
C MET A 918 -5.03 39.81 15.59
N GLU A 919 -4.97 40.91 16.35
CA GLU A 919 -5.25 42.27 15.85
C GLU A 919 -4.06 42.89 15.07
N GLU A 920 -2.89 42.27 15.10
CA GLU A 920 -1.66 42.75 14.45
C GLU A 920 -1.41 42.06 13.09
N ASP A 921 -0.71 42.74 12.18
CA ASP A 921 -0.36 42.21 10.85
C ASP A 921 0.74 41.12 10.94
N PHE A 922 0.67 40.11 10.08
CA PHE A 922 1.65 39.02 10.05
C PHE A 922 3.05 39.51 9.64
N ASP A 923 4.02 39.40 10.56
CA ASP A 923 5.41 39.79 10.33
C ASP A 923 6.30 38.59 9.97
N ILE A 924 6.76 38.54 8.72
CA ILE A 924 7.64 37.49 8.18
C ILE A 924 9.03 37.48 8.83
N SER A 925 9.47 38.59 9.44
CA SER A 925 10.78 38.70 10.07
C SER A 925 10.89 37.91 11.38
N GLN A 926 9.77 37.47 11.95
CA GLN A 926 9.72 36.66 13.17
C GLN A 926 9.99 35.16 12.92
N ILE A 927 10.10 34.75 11.66
CA ILE A 927 10.34 33.35 11.30
C ILE A 927 11.84 33.08 11.32
N PRO A 928 12.31 32.06 12.06
CA PRO A 928 13.74 31.74 12.07
C PRO A 928 14.23 31.35 10.66
N PRO A 929 15.44 31.80 10.26
CA PRO A 929 16.06 31.35 9.03
C PRO A 929 16.21 29.82 9.06
N ALA A 930 16.12 29.19 7.88
CA ALA A 930 16.36 27.77 7.71
C ALA A 930 17.73 27.44 8.31
N GLN A 931 17.74 26.67 9.38
CA GLN A 931 19.00 26.11 9.88
C GLN A 931 19.58 25.26 8.75
N THR A 932 20.81 25.56 8.33
CA THR A 932 21.63 24.59 7.63
C THR A 932 21.61 23.33 8.48
N VAL A 933 21.03 22.27 7.95
CA VAL A 933 21.07 20.95 8.57
C VAL A 933 22.55 20.56 8.57
N GLU A 934 23.27 20.88 9.65
CA GLU A 934 24.43 20.09 10.00
C GLU A 934 23.89 18.69 10.26
N GLU A 935 24.01 17.81 9.26
CA GLU A 935 23.82 16.39 9.46
C GLU A 935 24.68 16.02 10.67
N PRO A 936 24.10 15.54 11.79
CA PRO A 936 24.91 15.05 12.89
C PRO A 936 25.84 13.99 12.32
N ALA A 937 27.14 14.10 12.61
CA ALA A 937 28.17 13.17 12.16
C ALA A 937 27.63 11.74 12.26
N GLN A 938 27.35 11.12 11.11
CA GLN A 938 26.67 9.84 11.06
C GLN A 938 27.54 8.79 11.76
N GLU A 939 27.13 8.43 12.97
CA GLU A 939 27.45 7.13 13.51
C GLU A 939 27.04 6.06 12.49
N ILE A 940 27.98 5.17 12.22
CA ILE A 940 27.90 4.07 11.26
C ILE A 940 26.50 3.44 11.29
N LEU A 941 25.83 3.47 10.14
CA LEU A 941 24.56 2.83 9.81
C LEU A 941 24.29 1.56 10.64
N SER A 942 23.63 1.73 11.78
CA SER A 942 22.66 0.76 12.26
C SER A 942 21.34 1.18 11.62
N ALA A 943 20.67 0.24 10.95
CA ALA A 943 19.36 0.45 10.38
C ALA A 943 18.33 0.64 11.52
N VAL A 944 18.31 1.83 12.11
CA VAL A 944 17.14 2.33 12.82
C VAL A 944 16.16 2.68 11.70
N LYS A 945 15.12 1.85 11.56
CA LYS A 945 13.85 2.25 10.91
C LYS A 945 13.57 3.72 11.30
N PRO A 946 12.98 4.58 10.46
CA PRO A 946 12.40 5.80 11.01
C PRO A 946 11.44 5.34 12.10
N GLN A 947 11.86 5.48 13.35
CA GLN A 947 10.95 5.49 14.46
C GLN A 947 10.15 6.75 14.15
N HIS A 948 8.98 6.57 13.53
CA HIS A 948 7.84 7.30 14.06
C HIS A 948 8.04 7.25 15.57
N LEU A 949 8.20 8.41 16.20
CA LEU A 949 8.10 8.55 17.65
C LEU A 949 6.90 7.67 18.00
N ARG A 950 7.19 6.47 18.53
CA ARG A 950 6.15 5.58 18.98
C ARG A 950 5.62 6.36 20.15
N LEU A 951 4.51 7.06 19.94
CA LEU A 951 3.77 7.68 21.01
C LEU A 951 3.68 6.59 22.07
N THR A 952 4.23 6.88 23.25
CA THR A 952 4.06 6.03 24.41
C THR A 952 2.56 5.75 24.57
N ARG A 953 2.22 4.62 25.18
CA ARG A 953 0.81 4.21 25.33
C ARG A 953 -0.03 5.36 25.90
N GLU A 954 0.54 6.10 26.84
CA GLU A 954 0.00 7.30 27.48
C GLU A 954 -0.14 8.48 26.50
N GLU A 955 0.87 8.81 25.68
CA GLU A 955 0.78 9.86 24.66
C GLU A 955 -0.32 9.57 23.62
N SER A 956 -0.52 8.30 23.26
CA SER A 956 -1.62 7.90 22.36
C SER A 956 -3.01 8.07 22.99
N PHE A 957 -3.13 7.90 24.31
CA PHE A 957 -4.39 8.15 25.02
C PHE A 957 -4.65 9.65 25.19
N VAL A 958 -3.61 10.45 25.44
CA VAL A 958 -3.73 11.92 25.50
C VAL A 958 -4.24 12.46 24.17
N GLU A 959 -3.72 11.99 23.03
CA GLU A 959 -4.20 12.38 21.71
C GLU A 959 -5.69 12.08 21.53
N LYS A 960 -6.13 10.86 21.88
CA LYS A 960 -7.55 10.46 21.77
C LYS A 960 -8.47 11.26 22.70
N LEU A 961 -8.08 11.43 23.97
CA LEU A 961 -8.88 12.18 24.94
C LEU A 961 -8.95 13.67 24.57
N SER A 962 -7.90 14.23 23.94
CA SER A 962 -7.87 15.63 23.48
C SER A 962 -8.80 15.93 22.30
N GLN A 963 -9.27 14.90 21.59
CA GLN A 963 -10.26 15.04 20.52
C GLN A 963 -11.68 15.25 21.07
N VAL A 964 -11.92 14.99 22.35
CA VAL A 964 -13.19 15.22 23.03
C VAL A 964 -13.19 16.65 23.61
N PRO A 965 -13.98 17.59 23.07
CA PRO A 965 -13.92 19.01 23.44
C PRO A 965 -14.11 19.27 24.94
N GLU A 966 -14.99 18.51 25.59
CA GLU A 966 -15.31 18.62 27.01
C GLU A 966 -14.15 18.18 27.92
N LEU A 967 -13.32 17.23 27.46
CA LEU A 967 -12.14 16.73 28.19
C LEU A 967 -10.88 17.55 27.92
N ALA A 968 -10.83 18.27 26.80
CA ALA A 968 -9.67 19.07 26.38
C ALA A 968 -9.29 20.18 27.38
N ALA A 969 -10.24 20.67 28.18
CA ALA A 969 -9.97 21.63 29.26
C ALA A 969 -9.16 20.97 30.39
N ILE A 970 -9.60 19.81 30.87
CA ILE A 970 -8.96 19.07 31.97
C ILE A 970 -7.54 18.62 31.59
N ILE A 971 -7.36 18.17 30.35
CA ILE A 971 -6.07 17.69 29.83
C ILE A 971 -5.06 18.83 29.65
N ARG A 972 -5.53 20.05 29.39
CA ARG A 972 -4.67 21.24 29.28
C ARG A 972 -4.08 21.63 30.62
N ASP A 973 -4.85 21.49 31.69
CA ASP A 973 -4.50 21.96 33.02
C ASP A 973 -3.65 20.94 33.80
N ALA A 974 -3.76 19.65 33.49
CA ALA A 974 -2.97 18.60 34.13
C ALA A 974 -2.53 17.49 33.15
N PRO A 975 -1.25 17.06 33.17
CA PRO A 975 -0.78 15.95 32.34
C PRO A 975 -1.33 14.61 32.84
N LEU A 976 -1.61 13.70 31.91
CA LEU A 976 -2.01 12.32 32.21
C LEU A 976 -0.91 11.62 33.02
N PHE A 977 -1.25 11.12 34.20
CA PHE A 977 -0.29 10.48 35.09
C PHE A 977 -0.06 9.00 34.72
N LYS A 978 -1.15 8.25 34.51
CA LYS A 978 -1.16 6.82 34.18
C LYS A 978 -2.50 6.40 33.59
N SER A 979 -2.50 5.37 32.72
CA SER A 979 -3.72 4.66 32.30
C SER A 979 -3.68 3.18 32.73
N SER A 980 -4.82 2.63 33.16
CA SER A 980 -4.92 1.23 33.57
C SER A 980 -4.87 0.25 32.38
N SER A 981 -4.78 -1.06 32.66
CA SER A 981 -5.23 -2.07 31.69
C SER A 981 -6.75 -2.00 31.50
N VAL A 982 -7.24 -2.60 30.43
CA VAL A 982 -8.68 -2.73 30.18
C VAL A 982 -9.29 -3.60 31.27
N PHE A 983 -10.36 -3.12 31.89
CA PHE A 983 -11.18 -3.84 32.86
C PHE A 983 -12.50 -4.20 32.17
N GLU A 984 -12.85 -5.48 32.11
CA GLU A 984 -14.10 -5.92 31.46
C GLU A 984 -15.22 -5.84 32.50
N LEU A 985 -16.28 -5.07 32.23
CA LEU A 985 -17.43 -4.92 33.13
C LEU A 985 -18.56 -5.91 32.80
N THR A 986 -18.38 -6.69 31.73
CA THR A 986 -19.32 -7.68 31.20
C THR A 986 -18.54 -8.77 30.47
N GLU A 987 -19.03 -10.01 30.50
CA GLU A 987 -18.45 -11.11 29.73
C GLU A 987 -18.66 -10.93 28.21
N SER A 988 -17.80 -11.58 27.41
CA SER A 988 -17.77 -11.40 25.95
C SER A 988 -19.01 -11.87 25.19
N GLU A 989 -19.87 -12.67 25.81
CA GLU A 989 -21.07 -13.27 25.20
C GLU A 989 -22.39 -12.62 25.65
N THR A 990 -22.31 -11.49 26.39
CA THR A 990 -23.49 -10.78 26.90
C THR A 990 -24.10 -9.81 25.87
N GLU A 991 -25.31 -9.33 26.17
CA GLU A 991 -26.13 -8.44 25.33
C GLU A 991 -25.44 -7.09 25.04
N TYR A 992 -24.63 -6.62 25.98
CA TYR A 992 -23.81 -5.42 25.84
C TYR A 992 -22.41 -5.73 26.33
N ASN A 993 -21.40 -5.56 25.48
CA ASN A 993 -20.01 -5.71 25.89
C ASN A 993 -19.46 -4.34 26.31
N VAL A 994 -19.19 -4.17 27.60
CA VAL A 994 -18.69 -2.93 28.18
C VAL A 994 -17.31 -3.14 28.80
N LYS A 995 -16.36 -2.30 28.41
CA LYS A 995 -14.97 -2.31 28.92
C LYS A 995 -14.59 -0.95 29.44
N CYS A 996 -13.91 -0.90 30.58
CA CYS A 996 -13.46 0.34 31.22
C CYS A 996 -11.93 0.50 31.15
N ILE A 997 -11.47 1.71 30.85
CA ILE A 997 -10.08 2.14 30.99
C ILE A 997 -10.05 3.35 31.94
N LYS A 998 -9.22 3.25 32.98
CA LYS A 998 -9.08 4.28 34.01
C LYS A 998 -7.88 5.17 33.67
N HIS A 999 -8.12 6.45 33.40
CA HIS A 999 -7.09 7.45 33.11
C HIS A 999 -6.92 8.36 34.35
N CYS A 1000 -5.84 8.13 35.09
CA CYS A 1000 -5.53 8.84 36.31
C CYS A 1000 -4.74 10.12 36.00
N PHE A 1001 -5.21 11.24 36.55
CA PHE A 1001 -4.53 12.54 36.59
C PHE A 1001 -4.21 12.89 38.06
N ALA A 1002 -3.64 14.07 38.31
CA ALA A 1002 -3.34 14.52 39.67
C ALA A 1002 -4.63 14.61 40.54
N ASP A 1003 -5.63 15.34 40.05
CA ASP A 1003 -6.86 15.64 40.80
C ASP A 1003 -8.13 14.95 40.25
N TYR A 1004 -8.04 14.40 39.04
CA TYR A 1004 -9.17 13.79 38.34
C TYR A 1004 -8.90 12.34 37.92
N LEU A 1005 -9.97 11.56 37.82
CA LEU A 1005 -10.00 10.23 37.25
C LEU A 1005 -11.01 10.22 36.09
N ILE A 1006 -10.52 10.06 34.87
CA ILE A 1006 -11.38 9.93 33.69
C ILE A 1006 -11.58 8.44 33.44
N LEU A 1007 -12.84 8.01 33.45
CA LEU A 1007 -13.25 6.64 33.15
C LEU A 1007 -13.77 6.60 31.72
N GLN A 1008 -13.05 5.88 30.86
CA GLN A 1008 -13.45 5.62 29.49
C GLN A 1008 -14.18 4.27 29.44
N PHE A 1009 -15.43 4.26 28.99
CA PHE A 1009 -16.20 3.05 28.76
C PHE A 1009 -16.39 2.82 27.27
N ASP A 1010 -15.81 1.73 26.78
CA ASP A 1010 -16.02 1.24 25.43
C ASP A 1010 -17.19 0.26 25.44
N CYS A 1011 -18.30 0.66 24.83
CA CYS A 1011 -19.55 -0.09 24.79
C CYS A 1011 -19.79 -0.64 23.38
N LEU A 1012 -20.19 -1.90 23.29
CA LEU A 1012 -20.57 -2.57 22.05
C LEU A 1012 -21.95 -3.20 22.24
N ASN A 1013 -22.89 -2.80 21.38
CA ASN A 1013 -24.23 -3.39 21.33
C ASN A 1013 -24.21 -4.68 20.51
N THR A 1014 -24.47 -5.84 21.13
CA THR A 1014 -24.49 -7.14 20.45
C THR A 1014 -25.91 -7.56 20.03
N LEU A 1015 -26.93 -6.77 20.34
CA LEU A 1015 -28.32 -6.99 19.95
C LEU A 1015 -28.64 -6.31 18.62
N ALA A 1016 -29.27 -7.07 17.71
CA ALA A 1016 -29.61 -6.58 16.37
C ALA A 1016 -30.90 -5.73 16.33
N ASP A 1017 -31.76 -5.87 17.35
CA ASP A 1017 -33.12 -5.32 17.33
C ASP A 1017 -33.20 -3.85 17.81
N PRO A 1018 -32.55 -3.45 18.93
CA PRO A 1018 -32.63 -2.06 19.40
C PRO A 1018 -31.43 -1.22 18.97
N LEU A 1019 -31.69 -0.01 18.47
CA LEU A 1019 -30.71 1.08 18.41
C LEU A 1019 -30.71 1.82 19.75
N LEU A 1020 -29.53 1.98 20.35
CA LEU A 1020 -29.41 2.71 21.62
C LEU A 1020 -29.04 4.17 21.36
N GLU A 1021 -29.73 5.10 22.01
CA GLU A 1021 -29.45 6.54 22.01
C GLU A 1021 -29.13 7.01 23.44
N ASP A 1022 -28.36 8.09 23.58
CA ASP A 1022 -27.95 8.66 24.89
C ASP A 1022 -27.34 7.61 25.86
N VAL A 1023 -26.41 6.80 25.34
CA VAL A 1023 -25.79 5.70 26.09
C VAL A 1023 -24.76 6.26 27.08
N ARG A 1024 -24.98 6.05 28.37
CA ARG A 1024 -24.04 6.46 29.45
C ARG A 1024 -23.88 5.37 30.50
N VAL A 1025 -22.71 5.31 31.12
CA VAL A 1025 -22.47 4.46 32.29
C VAL A 1025 -22.57 5.32 33.55
N SER A 1026 -23.65 5.11 34.29
CA SER A 1026 -23.89 5.74 35.60
C SER A 1026 -23.06 5.00 36.66
N ILE A 1027 -22.39 5.76 37.51
CA ILE A 1027 -21.56 5.23 38.60
C ILE A 1027 -22.15 5.71 39.92
N ASP A 1028 -22.41 4.78 40.84
CA ASP A 1028 -22.77 5.15 42.22
C ASP A 1028 -21.49 5.49 42.98
N THR A 1029 -21.25 6.78 43.22
CA THR A 1029 -20.04 7.26 43.89
C THR A 1029 -20.07 7.13 45.41
N GLN A 1030 -21.17 6.65 45.99
CA GLN A 1030 -21.36 6.48 47.45
C GLN A 1030 -21.05 7.75 48.26
N ASP A 1031 -21.28 8.93 47.68
CA ASP A 1031 -20.91 10.26 48.23
C ASP A 1031 -19.39 10.48 48.47
N VAL A 1032 -18.51 9.59 47.98
CA VAL A 1032 -17.05 9.69 48.12
C VAL A 1032 -16.43 10.46 46.96
N PHE A 1033 -16.76 10.08 45.71
CA PHE A 1033 -16.27 10.76 44.51
C PHE A 1033 -17.28 11.81 44.03
N THR A 1034 -16.79 12.95 43.55
CA THR A 1034 -17.65 13.96 42.90
C THR A 1034 -17.63 13.76 41.38
N VAL A 1035 -18.79 13.51 40.77
CA VAL A 1035 -18.92 13.46 39.30
C VAL A 1035 -18.86 14.89 38.76
N VAL A 1036 -17.87 15.17 37.91
CA VAL A 1036 -17.64 16.49 37.30
C VAL A 1036 -18.37 16.60 35.96
N SER A 1037 -18.36 15.53 35.17
CA SER A 1037 -18.98 15.49 33.85
C SER A 1037 -19.24 14.04 33.43
N GLU A 1038 -20.35 13.83 32.74
CA GLU A 1038 -20.67 12.58 32.04
C GLU A 1038 -20.89 12.91 30.56
N ILE A 1039 -20.21 12.19 29.69
CA ILE A 1039 -20.24 12.39 28.24
C ILE A 1039 -20.87 11.14 27.62
N PRO A 1040 -22.14 11.20 27.22
CA PRO A 1040 -22.83 10.05 26.63
C PRO A 1040 -22.37 9.77 25.21
N CYS A 1041 -22.45 8.50 24.80
CA CYS A 1041 -22.36 8.14 23.39
C CYS A 1041 -23.73 8.41 22.74
N PRO A 1042 -23.81 9.30 21.73
CA PRO A 1042 -25.09 9.79 21.22
C PRO A 1042 -25.94 8.70 20.58
N ARG A 1043 -25.29 7.72 19.95
CA ARG A 1043 -25.94 6.61 19.25
C ARG A 1043 -25.03 5.38 19.23
N LEU A 1044 -25.59 4.19 19.44
CA LEU A 1044 -24.87 2.92 19.41
C LEU A 1044 -25.70 1.85 18.66
N GLY A 1045 -25.31 1.56 17.41
CA GLY A 1045 -25.95 0.57 16.55
C GLY A 1045 -25.46 -0.87 16.77
N TYR A 1046 -26.14 -1.81 16.12
CA TYR A 1046 -25.76 -3.23 16.17
C TYR A 1046 -24.32 -3.46 15.69
N ASN A 1047 -23.52 -4.09 16.54
CA ASN A 1047 -22.12 -4.41 16.30
C ASN A 1047 -21.22 -3.19 16.01
N GLU A 1048 -21.66 -2.00 16.44
CA GLU A 1048 -20.87 -0.78 16.45
C GLU A 1048 -20.29 -0.56 17.86
N GLN A 1049 -19.05 -0.07 17.92
CA GLN A 1049 -18.40 0.30 19.16
C GLN A 1049 -18.55 1.81 19.38
N GLY A 1050 -19.10 2.19 20.53
CA GLY A 1050 -19.19 3.57 20.99
C GLY A 1050 -18.45 3.75 22.30
N THR A 1051 -18.10 5.00 22.61
CA THR A 1051 -17.35 5.32 23.83
C THR A 1051 -18.11 6.38 24.62
N THR A 1052 -18.25 6.16 25.93
CA THR A 1052 -18.77 7.15 26.89
C THR A 1052 -17.72 7.42 27.96
N TYR A 1053 -17.76 8.61 28.56
CA TYR A 1053 -16.77 9.03 29.55
C TYR A 1053 -17.45 9.55 30.82
N THR A 1054 -16.89 9.20 31.98
CA THR A 1054 -17.28 9.76 33.26
C THR A 1054 -16.04 10.35 33.94
N VAL A 1055 -16.11 11.64 34.28
CA VAL A 1055 -15.03 12.36 34.95
C VAL A 1055 -15.33 12.44 36.43
N LEU A 1056 -14.48 11.82 37.25
CA LEU A 1056 -14.55 11.89 38.70
C LEU A 1056 -13.46 12.79 39.25
N LYS A 1057 -13.78 13.58 40.27
CA LYS A 1057 -12.79 14.29 41.09
C LYS A 1057 -12.42 13.42 42.29
N PHE A 1058 -11.12 13.27 42.56
CA PHE A 1058 -10.68 12.54 43.74
C PHE A 1058 -11.13 13.25 45.04
N PRO A 1059 -11.50 12.49 46.10
CA PRO A 1059 -11.80 13.04 47.41
C PRO A 1059 -10.57 13.72 48.05
N GLU A 1060 -10.82 14.62 49.00
CA GLU A 1060 -9.76 15.25 49.81
C GLU A 1060 -9.08 14.22 50.73
N ASP A 1061 -9.84 13.26 51.26
CA ASP A 1061 -9.30 12.13 52.02
C ASP A 1061 -8.72 11.07 51.09
N VAL A 1062 -7.38 10.95 51.08
CA VAL A 1062 -6.62 10.00 50.26
C VAL A 1062 -6.96 8.54 50.60
N GLN A 1063 -7.39 8.24 51.84
CA GLN A 1063 -7.73 6.87 52.25
C GLN A 1063 -9.01 6.36 51.59
N SER A 1064 -9.97 7.25 51.35
CA SER A 1064 -11.25 6.93 50.70
C SER A 1064 -11.14 6.69 49.18
N THR A 1065 -9.95 6.84 48.59
CA THR A 1065 -9.73 6.72 47.14
C THR A 1065 -9.72 5.27 46.62
N ILE A 1066 -9.53 4.28 47.50
CA ILE A 1066 -9.60 2.85 47.17
C ILE A 1066 -11.01 2.39 47.47
N ILE A 1067 -11.79 2.08 46.44
CA ILE A 1067 -13.22 1.78 46.58
C ILE A 1067 -13.72 0.92 45.42
N THR A 1068 -14.78 0.17 45.67
CA THR A 1068 -15.53 -0.57 44.66
C THR A 1068 -16.85 0.17 44.40
N LEU A 1069 -17.07 0.61 43.17
CA LEU A 1069 -18.21 1.43 42.76
C LEU A 1069 -19.17 0.63 41.89
N PRO A 1070 -20.46 0.51 42.28
CA PRO A 1070 -21.47 -0.09 41.41
C PRO A 1070 -21.63 0.69 40.10
N THR A 1071 -21.76 -0.02 38.98
CA THR A 1071 -21.94 0.61 37.67
C THR A 1071 -23.19 0.11 36.95
N THR A 1072 -23.87 1.01 36.25
CA THR A 1072 -25.10 0.70 35.51
C THR A 1072 -25.07 1.41 34.15
N LEU A 1073 -25.22 0.64 33.08
CA LEU A 1073 -25.37 1.17 31.73
C LEU A 1073 -26.81 1.66 31.55
N ARG A 1074 -27.00 2.92 31.18
CA ARG A 1074 -28.31 3.54 30.93
C ARG A 1074 -28.39 4.04 29.50
N PHE A 1075 -29.52 3.83 28.84
CA PHE A 1075 -29.73 4.24 27.45
C PHE A 1075 -31.22 4.39 27.12
N LEU A 1076 -31.51 5.03 25.99
CA LEU A 1076 -32.82 5.04 25.36
C LEU A 1076 -32.84 4.01 24.22
N ALA A 1077 -33.64 2.95 24.35
CA ALA A 1077 -33.80 1.93 23.33
C ALA A 1077 -34.86 2.33 22.30
N ARG A 1078 -34.53 2.19 21.02
CA ARG A 1078 -35.48 2.29 19.90
C ARG A 1078 -35.46 1.04 19.06
N ASP A 1079 -36.61 0.41 18.92
CA ASP A 1079 -36.76 -0.75 18.06
C ASP A 1079 -36.51 -0.37 16.59
N CYS A 1080 -35.72 -1.19 15.90
CA CYS A 1080 -35.42 -1.01 14.49
C CYS A 1080 -36.11 -2.09 13.64
N ASP A 1081 -36.53 -1.72 12.43
CA ASP A 1081 -37.02 -2.71 11.46
C ASP A 1081 -35.86 -3.66 11.07
N PRO A 1082 -35.98 -4.97 11.31
CA PRO A 1082 -34.90 -5.93 11.11
C PRO A 1082 -34.42 -6.06 9.65
N ASN A 1083 -35.17 -5.54 8.67
CA ASN A 1083 -34.76 -5.55 7.26
C ASN A 1083 -34.10 -4.25 6.79
N THR A 1084 -34.41 -3.12 7.42
CA THR A 1084 -33.96 -1.79 6.97
C THR A 1084 -33.03 -1.09 7.94
N GLY A 1085 -32.97 -1.51 9.21
CA GLY A 1085 -32.16 -0.89 10.26
C GLY A 1085 -32.61 0.54 10.63
N VAL A 1086 -33.82 0.93 10.21
CA VAL A 1086 -34.39 2.25 10.50
C VAL A 1086 -35.19 2.17 11.82
N PRO A 1087 -34.95 3.07 12.78
CA PRO A 1087 -35.69 3.09 14.04
C PRO A 1087 -37.16 3.49 13.81
N ASP A 1088 -38.07 2.82 14.51
CA ASP A 1088 -39.52 3.07 14.42
C ASP A 1088 -39.86 4.51 14.89
N THR A 1089 -40.95 5.07 14.35
CA THR A 1089 -41.32 6.49 14.56
C THR A 1089 -41.97 6.78 15.92
N ASP A 1090 -42.25 5.76 16.72
CA ASP A 1090 -42.81 5.91 18.07
C ASP A 1090 -41.73 6.20 19.13
N GLN A 1091 -42.14 6.76 20.28
CA GLN A 1091 -41.24 7.20 21.36
C GLN A 1091 -40.42 6.02 21.92
N GLY A 1092 -39.08 6.10 21.84
CA GLY A 1092 -38.18 5.15 22.51
C GLY A 1092 -38.38 5.08 24.02
N TYR A 1093 -38.01 3.97 24.64
CA TYR A 1093 -38.12 3.76 26.09
C TYR A 1093 -36.75 3.79 26.76
N ALA A 1094 -36.68 4.33 27.98
CA ALA A 1094 -35.46 4.32 28.78
C ALA A 1094 -35.28 2.93 29.43
N ASP A 1095 -34.07 2.39 29.36
CA ASP A 1095 -33.73 1.09 29.93
C ASP A 1095 -32.35 1.13 30.62
N GLU A 1096 -32.12 0.19 31.53
CA GLU A 1096 -30.92 0.11 32.36
C GLU A 1096 -30.40 -1.33 32.44
N TYR A 1097 -29.08 -1.50 32.27
CA TYR A 1097 -28.40 -2.78 32.32
C TYR A 1097 -27.31 -2.77 33.40
N MET A 1098 -27.38 -3.74 34.32
CA MET A 1098 -26.44 -3.83 35.44
C MET A 1098 -25.10 -4.38 34.97
N LEU A 1099 -24.02 -3.71 35.38
CA LEU A 1099 -22.64 -4.09 35.04
C LEU A 1099 -21.93 -4.63 36.29
N GLU A 1100 -20.74 -5.21 36.12
CA GLU A 1100 -19.87 -5.53 37.26
C GLU A 1100 -19.41 -4.26 37.99
N ASP A 1101 -19.07 -4.40 39.27
CA ASP A 1101 -18.60 -3.27 40.07
C ASP A 1101 -17.19 -2.83 39.61
N LEU A 1102 -16.99 -1.52 39.49
CA LEU A 1102 -15.72 -0.92 39.11
C LEU A 1102 -14.81 -0.75 40.33
N GLU A 1103 -13.69 -1.44 40.37
CA GLU A 1103 -12.70 -1.29 41.42
C GLU A 1103 -11.67 -0.19 41.10
N ILE A 1104 -11.54 0.80 41.98
CA ILE A 1104 -10.44 1.77 42.00
C ILE A 1104 -9.42 1.29 43.03
N THR A 1105 -8.22 0.95 42.56
CA THR A 1105 -7.17 0.34 43.39
C THR A 1105 -5.98 1.26 43.58
N LEU A 1106 -5.11 0.93 44.55
CA LEU A 1106 -3.84 1.64 44.74
C LEU A 1106 -2.97 1.64 43.47
N ARG A 1107 -2.97 0.52 42.74
CA ARG A 1107 -2.22 0.36 41.49
C ARG A 1107 -2.62 1.39 40.44
N ASP A 1108 -3.87 1.84 40.41
CA ASP A 1108 -4.33 2.83 39.43
C ASP A 1108 -3.71 4.22 39.69
N GLN A 1109 -3.35 4.49 40.94
CA GLN A 1109 -2.83 5.77 41.43
C GLN A 1109 -1.29 5.80 41.60
N ILE A 1110 -0.60 4.67 41.39
CA ILE A 1110 0.86 4.55 41.50
C ILE A 1110 1.49 4.20 40.15
N ARG A 1111 2.58 4.91 39.81
CA ARG A 1111 3.45 4.59 38.68
C ARG A 1111 4.82 4.15 39.18
N GLY A 1112 5.16 2.88 38.98
CA GLY A 1112 6.52 2.37 39.21
C GLY A 1112 7.54 3.15 38.37
N SER A 1113 8.61 3.61 39.01
CA SER A 1113 9.64 4.45 38.39
C SER A 1113 10.99 4.11 39.00
N ALA A 1114 11.98 3.78 38.16
CA ALA A 1114 13.35 3.56 38.59
C ALA A 1114 14.31 3.89 37.43
N PRO A 1115 15.21 4.88 37.58
CA PRO A 1115 16.29 5.14 36.63
C PRO A 1115 17.20 3.92 36.43
N SER A 1116 17.83 3.81 35.25
CA SER A 1116 18.90 2.84 35.02
C SER A 1116 20.06 3.09 36.01
N ASN A 1117 20.43 2.08 36.80
CA ASN A 1117 21.37 2.15 37.94
C ASN A 1117 20.86 2.91 39.17
N PHE A 1118 19.56 2.79 39.48
CA PHE A 1118 19.00 3.30 40.74
C PHE A 1118 19.65 2.63 41.97
N ASP A 1119 20.23 3.44 42.85
CA ASP A 1119 20.82 3.03 44.12
C ASP A 1119 19.80 3.27 45.25
N PHE A 1120 19.16 2.18 45.69
CA PHE A 1120 18.10 2.26 46.69
C PHE A 1120 18.65 2.69 48.05
N ALA A 1121 19.87 2.29 48.42
CA ALA A 1121 20.44 2.63 49.72
C ALA A 1121 20.66 4.14 49.83
N ASN A 1122 21.24 4.75 48.79
CA ASN A 1122 21.43 6.20 48.74
C ASN A 1122 20.11 6.96 48.68
N ALA A 1123 19.13 6.50 47.90
CA ALA A 1123 17.80 7.11 47.85
C ALA A 1123 17.06 7.01 49.19
N TRP A 1124 17.17 5.87 49.87
CA TRP A 1124 16.56 5.61 51.17
C TRP A 1124 17.15 6.50 52.28
N GLU A 1125 18.48 6.65 52.32
CA GLU A 1125 19.16 7.56 53.26
C GLU A 1125 18.87 9.03 52.94
N ALA A 1126 18.86 9.40 51.66
CA ALA A 1126 18.49 10.75 51.23
C ALA A 1126 17.05 11.12 51.62
N ALA A 1127 16.10 10.17 51.50
CA ALA A 1127 14.73 10.35 51.98
C ALA A 1127 14.69 10.59 53.51
N SER A 1128 15.54 9.90 54.27
CA SER A 1128 15.69 10.15 55.72
C SER A 1128 16.23 11.56 56.00
N ALA A 1129 17.21 12.02 55.21
CA ALA A 1129 17.78 13.37 55.33
C ALA A 1129 16.80 14.47 54.90
N ARG A 1130 15.83 14.16 54.02
CA ARG A 1130 14.73 15.04 53.59
C ARG A 1130 13.51 15.01 54.51
N ASN A 1131 13.59 14.34 55.67
CA ASN A 1131 12.49 14.18 56.64
C ASN A 1131 11.23 13.49 56.07
N TYR A 1132 11.38 12.50 55.18
CA TYR A 1132 10.23 11.73 54.69
C TYR A 1132 9.59 10.94 55.84
N VAL A 1133 8.27 10.87 55.85
CA VAL A 1133 7.54 10.11 56.87
C VAL A 1133 7.76 8.62 56.62
N THR A 1134 8.11 7.90 57.67
CA THR A 1134 8.33 6.45 57.64
C THR A 1134 7.23 5.76 58.42
N HIS A 1135 6.44 4.93 57.76
CA HIS A 1135 5.55 3.99 58.44
C HIS A 1135 6.11 2.56 58.29
N GLU A 1136 5.87 1.75 59.31
CA GLU A 1136 6.32 0.36 59.34
C GLU A 1136 5.28 -0.52 60.04
N GLN A 1137 4.93 -1.64 59.40
CA GLN A 1137 3.98 -2.61 59.96
C GLN A 1137 4.37 -4.04 59.55
N ILE A 1138 3.97 -5.00 60.38
CA ILE A 1138 4.21 -6.43 60.17
C ILE A 1138 2.89 -7.08 59.76
N PHE A 1139 2.91 -7.79 58.63
CA PHE A 1139 1.76 -8.49 58.05
C PHE A 1139 2.03 -9.99 57.96
N ALA A 1140 0.97 -10.79 58.09
CA ALA A 1140 0.97 -12.20 57.71
C ALA A 1140 0.18 -12.33 56.40
N LEU A 1141 0.84 -12.74 55.32
CA LEU A 1141 0.19 -12.88 54.01
C LEU A 1141 -0.72 -14.12 54.02
N GLY A 1142 -1.88 -14.02 53.35
CA GLY A 1142 -2.96 -15.00 53.43
C GLY A 1142 -2.57 -16.44 53.05
N ALA A 1143 -3.38 -17.42 53.49
CA ALA A 1143 -3.10 -18.86 53.38
C ALA A 1143 -2.87 -19.42 51.95
N GLY A 1144 -3.17 -18.64 50.90
CA GLY A 1144 -2.93 -19.00 49.50
C GLY A 1144 -1.50 -18.72 49.00
N VAL A 1145 -0.67 -17.98 49.75
CA VAL A 1145 0.69 -17.60 49.36
C VAL A 1145 1.71 -18.49 50.09
N THR A 1146 2.16 -19.54 49.41
CA THR A 1146 3.03 -20.60 50.01
C THR A 1146 4.51 -20.47 49.65
N THR A 1147 4.88 -19.51 48.78
CA THR A 1147 6.27 -19.29 48.34
C THR A 1147 6.63 -17.80 48.40
N LEU A 1148 7.93 -17.50 48.60
CA LEU A 1148 8.42 -16.12 48.60
C LEU A 1148 8.25 -15.47 47.22
N GLU A 1149 8.42 -16.24 46.15
CA GLU A 1149 8.26 -15.80 44.76
C GLU A 1149 6.80 -15.38 44.48
N ALA A 1150 5.82 -16.18 44.90
CA ALA A 1150 4.41 -15.83 44.76
C ALA A 1150 4.04 -14.60 45.60
N ALA A 1151 4.61 -14.46 46.80
CA ALA A 1151 4.42 -13.29 47.65
C ALA A 1151 4.92 -12.01 46.97
N ILE A 1152 6.13 -12.05 46.41
CA ILE A 1152 6.73 -10.91 45.71
C ILE A 1152 5.92 -10.52 44.48
N GLN A 1153 5.51 -11.51 43.65
CA GLN A 1153 4.70 -11.24 42.46
C GLN A 1153 3.36 -10.61 42.82
N SER A 1154 2.69 -11.13 43.86
CA SER A 1154 1.41 -10.58 44.33
C SER A 1154 1.57 -9.15 44.87
N LEU A 1155 2.61 -8.88 45.67
CA LEU A 1155 2.87 -7.56 46.24
C LEU A 1155 3.21 -6.52 45.16
N VAL A 1156 4.07 -6.87 44.19
CA VAL A 1156 4.42 -5.98 43.07
C VAL A 1156 3.18 -5.66 42.24
N LEU A 1157 2.34 -6.67 41.96
CA LEU A 1157 1.12 -6.50 41.19
C LEU A 1157 0.11 -5.61 41.92
N PHE A 1158 -0.08 -5.83 43.22
CA PHE A 1158 -1.04 -5.10 44.06
C PHE A 1158 -0.63 -3.63 44.27
N LEU A 1159 0.64 -3.39 44.61
CA LEU A 1159 1.14 -2.04 44.94
C LEU A 1159 1.40 -1.18 43.70
N GLY A 1160 1.69 -1.79 42.54
CA GLY A 1160 2.04 -1.05 41.32
C GLY A 1160 3.42 -0.37 41.36
N LEU A 1161 4.23 -0.63 42.40
CA LEU A 1161 5.64 -0.22 42.50
C LEU A 1161 6.55 -1.17 41.71
N VAL A 1162 7.73 -0.68 41.29
CA VAL A 1162 8.69 -1.51 40.54
C VAL A 1162 9.80 -2.04 41.47
N PRO A 1163 10.18 -3.32 41.37
CA PRO A 1163 11.34 -3.84 42.07
C PRO A 1163 12.63 -3.23 41.52
N VAL A 1164 13.50 -2.77 42.41
CA VAL A 1164 14.82 -2.22 42.06
C VAL A 1164 15.93 -3.20 42.44
N GLU A 1165 17.11 -3.02 41.84
CA GLU A 1165 18.32 -3.82 42.12
C GLU A 1165 18.14 -5.35 41.94
N ARG A 1166 17.19 -5.75 41.08
CA ARG A 1166 16.80 -7.17 40.87
C ARG A 1166 16.34 -7.87 42.16
N SER A 1167 15.79 -7.12 43.10
CA SER A 1167 15.23 -7.63 44.36
C SER A 1167 13.95 -8.45 44.17
N ASP A 1168 13.44 -8.61 42.95
CA ASP A 1168 12.40 -9.56 42.56
C ASP A 1168 12.89 -11.01 42.47
N ARG A 1169 14.22 -11.23 42.37
CA ARG A 1169 14.81 -12.56 42.22
C ARG A 1169 15.12 -13.18 43.58
N VAL A 1170 14.34 -14.17 43.96
CA VAL A 1170 14.59 -15.00 45.13
C VAL A 1170 15.66 -16.04 44.81
N LYS A 1171 16.60 -16.25 45.74
CA LYS A 1171 17.58 -17.34 45.63
C LYS A 1171 16.89 -18.67 45.94
N SER A 1172 17.12 -19.69 45.10
CA SER A 1172 16.57 -21.03 45.29
C SER A 1172 16.84 -21.56 46.72
N GLY A 1173 15.78 -21.85 47.47
CA GLY A 1173 15.85 -22.37 48.85
C GLY A 1173 16.02 -21.32 49.96
N ALA A 1174 15.89 -20.03 49.66
CA ALA A 1174 15.92 -18.98 50.68
C ALA A 1174 14.65 -19.02 51.56
N THR A 1175 14.84 -18.91 52.88
CA THR A 1175 13.74 -18.77 53.87
C THR A 1175 13.48 -17.30 54.24
N GLN A 1176 14.33 -16.38 53.81
CA GLN A 1176 14.19 -14.93 54.00
C GLN A 1176 14.62 -14.19 52.74
N HIS A 1177 13.93 -13.10 52.42
CA HIS A 1177 14.23 -12.27 51.25
C HIS A 1177 13.86 -10.80 51.51
N THR A 1178 14.59 -9.86 50.90
CA THR A 1178 14.26 -8.43 50.98
C THR A 1178 13.92 -7.92 49.58
N LEU A 1179 12.70 -7.42 49.43
CA LEU A 1179 12.19 -6.78 48.24
C LEU A 1179 12.27 -5.26 48.41
N LEU A 1180 12.87 -4.58 47.44
CA LEU A 1180 13.07 -3.13 47.40
C LEU A 1180 12.23 -2.56 46.26
N LEU A 1181 11.37 -1.59 46.57
CA LEU A 1181 10.35 -1.08 45.66
C LEU A 1181 10.45 0.45 45.54
N SER A 1182 10.24 0.96 44.33
CA SER A 1182 10.21 2.40 44.06
C SER A 1182 9.07 2.77 43.11
N GLY A 1183 8.53 3.97 43.28
CA GLY A 1183 7.51 4.53 42.41
C GLY A 1183 7.11 5.94 42.82
N VAL A 1184 6.11 6.45 42.12
CA VAL A 1184 5.54 7.78 42.33
C VAL A 1184 4.03 7.62 42.44
N PHE A 1185 3.40 8.31 43.40
CA PHE A 1185 1.96 8.43 43.54
C PHE A 1185 1.45 9.64 42.71
N ARG A 1186 0.16 9.65 42.35
CA ARG A 1186 -0.46 10.78 41.61
C ARG A 1186 -0.16 12.11 42.30
N GLY A 1187 0.09 13.16 41.51
CA GLY A 1187 0.59 14.45 42.04
C GLY A 1187 2.10 14.51 42.25
N GLY A 1188 2.85 13.48 41.84
CA GLY A 1188 4.32 13.51 41.80
C GLY A 1188 5.02 13.16 43.11
N LYS A 1189 4.29 12.57 44.08
CA LYS A 1189 4.84 12.22 45.40
C LYS A 1189 5.68 10.96 45.30
N GLU A 1190 6.96 11.04 45.66
CA GLU A 1190 7.88 9.90 45.61
C GLU A 1190 7.56 8.88 46.71
N VAL A 1191 7.59 7.59 46.36
CA VAL A 1191 7.34 6.47 47.27
C VAL A 1191 8.50 5.48 47.18
N LEU A 1192 9.09 5.18 48.34
CA LEU A 1192 10.06 4.10 48.52
C LEU A 1192 9.50 3.09 49.50
N ALA A 1193 9.57 1.81 49.16
CA ALA A 1193 9.12 0.75 50.05
C ALA A 1193 10.14 -0.39 50.14
N ARG A 1194 10.22 -0.98 51.34
CA ARG A 1194 11.08 -2.10 51.66
C ARG A 1194 10.26 -3.18 52.36
N ALA A 1195 10.12 -4.33 51.71
CA ALA A 1195 9.46 -5.51 52.26
C ALA A 1195 10.51 -6.55 52.64
N LYS A 1196 10.62 -6.89 53.93
CA LYS A 1196 11.42 -8.02 54.40
C LYS A 1196 10.49 -9.20 54.63
N LEU A 1197 10.62 -10.22 53.79
CA LEU A 1197 9.78 -11.43 53.81
C LEU A 1197 10.52 -12.57 54.51
N ALA A 1198 9.79 -13.34 55.32
CA ALA A 1198 10.28 -14.56 55.94
C ALA A 1198 9.24 -15.69 55.79
N LEU A 1199 9.68 -16.83 55.29
CA LEU A 1199 8.88 -18.04 55.09
C LEU A 1199 9.19 -19.04 56.20
N THR A 1200 8.21 -19.27 57.08
CA THR A 1200 8.20 -20.37 58.06
C THR A 1200 7.10 -21.36 57.70
N ASP A 1201 5.89 -21.18 58.22
CA ASP A 1201 4.67 -21.93 57.85
C ASP A 1201 3.74 -21.10 56.93
N GLN A 1202 3.80 -19.77 57.05
CA GLN A 1202 3.17 -18.77 56.20
C GLN A 1202 4.19 -17.64 55.94
N VAL A 1203 4.01 -16.87 54.87
CA VAL A 1203 4.91 -15.75 54.57
C VAL A 1203 4.56 -14.57 55.48
N THR A 1204 5.48 -14.21 56.37
CA THR A 1204 5.41 -12.97 57.16
C THR A 1204 6.20 -11.87 56.47
N MET A 1205 5.71 -10.65 56.51
CA MET A 1205 6.33 -9.49 55.87
C MET A 1205 6.42 -8.32 56.84
N GLN A 1206 7.62 -7.81 57.08
CA GLN A 1206 7.82 -6.48 57.65
C GLN A 1206 7.90 -5.49 56.50
N PHE A 1207 6.91 -4.61 56.40
CA PHE A 1207 6.77 -3.64 55.31
C PHE A 1207 7.01 -2.23 55.84
N THR A 1208 8.04 -1.58 55.31
CA THR A 1208 8.40 -0.20 55.62
C THR A 1208 8.16 0.66 54.37
N VAL A 1209 7.41 1.75 54.50
CA VAL A 1209 7.14 2.71 53.41
C VAL A 1209 7.63 4.10 53.81
N ARG A 1210 8.26 4.80 52.87
CA ARG A 1210 8.67 6.19 52.97
C ARG A 1210 8.07 7.01 51.85
N SER A 1211 7.47 8.14 52.20
CA SER A 1211 6.92 9.12 51.26
C SER A 1211 7.16 10.54 51.77
N GLU A 1212 7.19 11.50 50.85
CA GLU A 1212 7.14 12.93 51.18
C GLU A 1212 5.83 13.29 51.90
N ASP A 1213 4.74 12.60 51.54
CA ASP A 1213 3.40 12.83 52.05
C ASP A 1213 3.00 11.77 53.09
N PRO A 1214 2.69 12.16 54.35
CA PRO A 1214 2.27 11.22 55.40
C PRO A 1214 1.05 10.39 55.01
N GLU A 1215 0.06 10.99 54.37
CA GLU A 1215 -1.21 10.32 54.04
C GLU A 1215 -1.00 9.25 52.96
N VAL A 1216 -0.07 9.47 52.04
CA VAL A 1216 0.31 8.49 51.01
C VAL A 1216 1.05 7.31 51.63
N ALA A 1217 1.97 7.55 52.57
CA ALA A 1217 2.67 6.46 53.26
C ALA A 1217 1.71 5.62 54.10
N GLU A 1218 0.73 6.26 54.76
CA GLU A 1218 -0.31 5.59 55.52
C GLU A 1218 -1.25 4.77 54.61
N LEU A 1219 -1.73 5.33 53.50
CA LEU A 1219 -2.56 4.64 52.50
C LEU A 1219 -1.90 3.36 51.99
N ILE A 1220 -0.62 3.42 51.63
CA ILE A 1220 0.09 2.26 51.07
C ILE A 1220 0.22 1.15 52.11
N ILE A 1221 0.45 1.50 53.37
CA ILE A 1221 0.54 0.51 54.44
C ILE A 1221 -0.83 -0.06 54.82
N SER A 1222 -1.86 0.78 54.93
CA SER A 1222 -3.22 0.32 55.25
C SER A 1222 -3.85 -0.51 54.13
N SER A 1223 -3.47 -0.29 52.87
CA SER A 1223 -3.98 -1.10 51.75
C SER A 1223 -3.52 -2.56 51.76
N VAL A 1224 -2.41 -2.87 52.45
CA VAL A 1224 -1.81 -4.21 52.45
C VAL A 1224 -2.45 -5.16 53.46
N GLY A 1225 -3.14 -4.66 54.50
CA GLY A 1225 -3.69 -5.54 55.54
C GLY A 1225 -4.82 -4.97 56.36
#